data_AF-A0A940HGF3-F1
#
_entry.id   AF-A0A940HGF3-F1
#
_cell.length_a   1.000
_cell.length_b   1.000
_cell.length_c   1.000
_cell.angle_alpha   90.00
_cell.angle_beta   90.00
_cell.angle_gamma   90.00
#
_symmetry.space_group_name_H-M   'P 1'
#
loop_
_entity.id
_entity.type
_entity.pdbx_description
1 polymer ?
#
loop_
_entity_poly.entity_id
_entity_poly.type
_entity_poly.pdbx_seq_one_letter_code
_entity_poly.pdbx_strand_id
1 'polypeptide(L)'
;MTVTTKKKKAASKTADSPNIHDSIFVKGARVHNLKNVSVSFPRNKFIVVTGVSGSGKSSLTIDTLFAEGQRRYAESLSAYARQFMARMVKPDVDFIKGLCPAIAIEQKVITRTPRSTVGSMTEIYDYLRLLYARTGKTISPVSGQEVKKDDVADVIEAIKNLKTGDKVLMLIPFKQHKNRKPQEELNILLQKGFTRIYDGGEVQAIEDLMEAKSWKPGKEAYVLVDRMIVKDFDEDDMHRMGDSIGTAFYEGEGTMVIEVNGQKKISFSNKFELDGIVFEEPVPNLFSFNNPFGACPTCEGFSQVLGIDEDLVIPDKRLSIYEGAVAPWKGEKLGWWKDQFIKGARRFDFPIHKPIIDLTKEQYKTIWEGNSFVQGINDFFREVEANLYKVQYRVLLSRYRGRTLCPDCHGYRLRKEALYVKVGGLHIGELCEMPVRDLQQWFADLQLSEYDQQVAKRILIEINHRLKTLMDVGLGYLTLNRLANSLSGGESQRIQLTRSLGSNLTNSLYILDEPSIGLHSRDTERLIRVLKELRDLGNTVVVVEHDELMMREADHIIDMGPLASHLGGEVVAAGNYQEIIDNEKSLTGKYLKGELSIDAPKTVRKWTRSIKVEGARQNNLKNVTAEFPLNTFTVVSGVSGSGKTTLVKQILYPGLQKIKGEFADKVGLHKSITGDIDLLAQIEMVDQNPIGKSSRSNPVTYIKAYDEIRDLYAKQPLSKTRGFQPKHFSFNVDGGRCDACKGEGEQIVEMQFLADVHLTCEVCGGKKFKEEVLEVQYKGKSIYDILELSVDEALQFFEGEKDIVNRIRPLSDVGLGYVKLGQSSDTLSGGEAQRVKLASFLGKGKGQGQILFIFDEPTTGLHFHDIRKLLASFNALIEQGHSILVIEHNTDVIKSADWVIDLGPEAGDGGGTIVYAGVPAGLKKVKESYTGRFL
;
A
#
# COMPACT_ATOMS: atom_id res chain seq x y z
N MET A 1 51.99 7.89 -70.80
CA MET A 1 50.81 8.72 -71.14
C MET A 1 49.99 8.94 -69.89
N THR A 2 50.05 10.15 -69.34
CA THR A 2 49.25 10.64 -68.21
C THR A 2 47.80 10.88 -68.63
N VAL A 3 46.82 10.27 -67.96
CA VAL A 3 45.45 10.80 -67.90
C VAL A 3 44.84 10.60 -66.50
N THR A 4 44.83 11.72 -65.80
CA THR A 4 43.97 12.21 -64.71
C THR A 4 42.63 11.50 -64.43
N THR A 5 42.46 11.05 -63.18
CA THR A 5 41.18 10.74 -62.54
C THR A 5 40.51 12.00 -61.97
N LYS A 6 39.30 12.34 -62.44
CA LYS A 6 38.45 13.43 -61.90
C LYS A 6 37.31 12.86 -61.03
N LYS A 7 37.22 13.41 -59.81
CA LYS A 7 36.18 13.24 -58.77
C LYS A 7 34.77 13.52 -59.30
N LYS A 8 33.79 12.67 -58.95
CA LYS A 8 32.35 13.02 -58.89
C LYS A 8 31.95 13.23 -57.43
N LYS A 9 31.36 14.41 -57.16
CA LYS A 9 30.78 14.82 -55.88
C LYS A 9 29.61 13.89 -55.50
N ALA A 10 29.64 13.31 -54.30
CA ALA A 10 28.50 12.66 -53.70
C ALA A 10 27.49 13.72 -53.22
N ALA A 11 26.26 13.61 -53.70
CA ALA A 11 25.13 14.39 -53.21
C ALA A 11 24.73 13.89 -51.81
N SER A 12 24.38 14.83 -50.93
CA SER A 12 23.95 14.58 -49.55
C SER A 12 22.71 13.69 -49.52
N LYS A 13 22.82 12.52 -48.87
CA LYS A 13 21.66 11.73 -48.46
C LYS A 13 20.92 12.50 -47.37
N THR A 14 19.73 12.97 -47.70
CA THR A 14 18.69 13.37 -46.76
C THR A 14 18.34 12.18 -45.87
N ALA A 15 18.20 12.44 -44.56
CA ALA A 15 17.92 11.46 -43.52
C ALA A 15 16.74 10.54 -43.89
N ASP A 16 16.99 9.23 -43.86
CA ASP A 16 15.99 8.20 -44.04
C ASP A 16 14.91 8.33 -42.96
N SER A 17 13.65 8.34 -43.38
CA SER A 17 12.48 8.24 -42.51
C SER A 17 12.51 6.92 -41.73
N PRO A 18 12.30 6.92 -40.40
CA PRO A 18 12.34 5.68 -39.61
C PRO A 18 11.28 4.69 -40.09
N ASN A 19 11.66 3.42 -40.17
CA ASN A 19 10.81 2.33 -40.64
C ASN A 19 9.56 2.21 -39.73
N ILE A 20 8.37 2.45 -40.29
CA ILE A 20 7.12 2.68 -39.53
C ILE A 20 6.62 1.42 -38.80
N HIS A 21 7.11 0.23 -39.17
CA HIS A 21 6.70 -1.04 -38.54
C HIS A 21 7.38 -1.32 -37.20
N ASP A 22 8.54 -0.73 -36.93
CA ASP A 22 9.38 -1.06 -35.77
C ASP A 22 9.35 -0.01 -34.64
N SER A 23 8.52 1.03 -34.78
CA SER A 23 8.44 2.11 -33.79
C SER A 23 7.03 2.67 -33.61
N ILE A 24 6.76 3.23 -32.43
CA ILE A 24 5.62 4.11 -32.17
C ILE A 24 6.06 5.52 -32.56
N PHE A 25 5.42 6.13 -33.55
CA PHE A 25 5.79 7.45 -34.03
C PHE A 25 4.72 8.47 -33.67
N VAL A 26 5.11 9.47 -32.88
CA VAL A 26 4.29 10.62 -32.50
C VAL A 26 4.65 11.77 -33.42
N LYS A 27 3.67 12.34 -34.13
CA LYS A 27 3.84 13.50 -35.00
C LYS A 27 3.05 14.69 -34.45
N GLY A 28 3.74 15.80 -34.23
CA GLY A 28 3.15 17.09 -33.93
C GLY A 28 2.38 17.15 -32.61
N ALA A 29 2.94 16.60 -31.52
CA ALA A 29 2.33 16.70 -30.20
C ALA A 29 2.42 18.14 -29.67
N ARG A 30 1.29 18.67 -29.19
CA ARG A 30 1.10 20.05 -28.69
C ARG A 30 0.37 20.11 -27.34
N VAL A 31 0.27 18.97 -26.66
CA VAL A 31 -0.34 18.89 -25.33
C VAL A 31 0.46 19.76 -24.34
N HIS A 32 -0.25 20.60 -23.59
CA HIS A 32 0.32 21.55 -22.63
C HIS A 32 1.38 22.48 -23.23
N ASN A 33 2.66 22.27 -22.92
CA ASN A 33 3.77 23.11 -23.37
C ASN A 33 4.57 22.52 -24.53
N LEU A 34 4.16 21.35 -25.08
CA LEU A 34 4.86 20.71 -26.20
C LEU A 34 4.79 21.59 -27.47
N LYS A 35 5.95 21.82 -28.10
CA LYS A 35 6.07 22.68 -29.29
C LYS A 35 6.06 21.87 -30.57
N ASN A 36 4.91 21.29 -30.90
CA ASN A 36 4.71 20.50 -32.13
C ASN A 36 5.73 19.36 -32.28
N VAL A 37 5.97 18.65 -31.18
CA VAL A 37 7.04 17.64 -31.04
C VAL A 37 6.76 16.44 -31.93
N SER A 38 7.78 16.00 -32.66
CA SER A 38 7.75 14.73 -33.40
C SER A 38 8.87 13.83 -32.92
N VAL A 39 8.55 12.63 -32.44
CA VAL A 39 9.52 11.72 -31.84
C VAL A 39 9.11 10.26 -32.06
N SER A 40 10.10 9.38 -32.14
CA SER A 40 9.92 7.94 -32.33
C SER A 40 10.29 7.19 -31.06
N PHE A 41 9.46 6.24 -30.65
CA PHE A 41 9.71 5.32 -29.55
C PHE A 41 9.93 3.92 -30.17
N PRO A 42 11.15 3.36 -30.14
CA PRO A 42 11.42 2.05 -30.72
C PRO A 42 10.64 0.95 -29.97
N ARG A 43 10.01 0.03 -30.72
CA ARG A 43 9.24 -1.07 -30.10
C ARG A 43 10.15 -2.09 -29.43
N ASN A 44 9.63 -2.75 -28.40
CA ASN A 44 10.31 -3.82 -27.64
C ASN A 44 11.63 -3.36 -27.01
N LYS A 45 11.69 -2.08 -26.63
CA LYS A 45 12.84 -1.44 -26.00
C LYS A 45 12.46 -0.87 -24.63
N PHE A 46 13.48 -0.76 -23.78
CA PHE A 46 13.44 -0.01 -22.54
C PHE A 46 13.87 1.43 -22.83
N ILE A 47 12.92 2.35 -22.76
CA ILE A 47 13.06 3.75 -23.16
C ILE A 47 12.95 4.63 -21.92
N VAL A 48 13.90 5.54 -21.73
CA VAL A 48 13.85 6.55 -20.67
C VAL A 48 13.55 7.93 -21.26
N VAL A 49 12.56 8.62 -20.73
CA VAL A 49 12.26 10.02 -21.03
C VAL A 49 12.76 10.87 -19.87
N THR A 50 13.75 11.72 -20.12
CA THR A 50 14.40 12.55 -19.11
C THR A 50 14.36 14.03 -19.48
N GLY A 51 14.91 14.89 -18.62
CA GLY A 51 14.93 16.34 -18.79
C GLY A 51 14.45 17.11 -17.56
N VAL A 52 14.61 18.43 -17.53
CA VAL A 52 14.30 19.27 -16.35
C VAL A 52 12.84 19.18 -15.89
N SER A 53 12.57 19.52 -14.62
CA SER A 53 11.21 19.62 -14.08
C SER A 53 10.37 20.58 -14.94
N GLY A 54 9.18 20.15 -15.39
CA GLY A 54 8.34 20.96 -16.28
C GLY A 54 8.76 21.05 -17.75
N SER A 55 9.73 20.24 -18.22
CA SER A 55 10.15 20.22 -19.64
C SER A 55 9.11 19.64 -20.62
N GLY A 56 8.06 18.97 -20.12
CA GLY A 56 7.01 18.32 -20.94
C GLY A 56 7.09 16.78 -20.99
N LYS A 57 7.88 16.14 -20.11
CA LYS A 57 8.01 14.67 -20.04
C LYS A 57 6.67 13.96 -19.89
N SER A 58 5.95 14.24 -18.80
CA SER A 58 4.63 13.64 -18.52
C SER A 58 3.58 14.04 -19.55
N SER A 59 3.69 15.25 -20.12
CA SER A 59 2.81 15.68 -21.22
C SER A 59 2.99 14.83 -22.48
N LEU A 60 4.21 14.40 -22.78
CA LEU A 60 4.51 13.52 -23.91
C LEU A 60 4.15 12.05 -23.61
N THR A 61 4.45 11.57 -22.40
CA THR A 61 4.26 10.15 -22.04
C THR A 61 2.86 9.84 -21.53
N ILE A 62 2.38 10.53 -20.50
CA ILE A 62 1.09 10.26 -19.86
C ILE A 62 -0.04 10.95 -20.64
N ASP A 63 0.02 12.27 -20.77
CA ASP A 63 -1.10 13.05 -21.32
C ASP A 63 -1.27 12.89 -22.84
N THR A 64 -0.24 12.40 -23.54
CA THR A 64 -0.29 12.11 -24.98
C THR A 64 -0.30 10.61 -25.27
N LEU A 65 0.80 9.88 -25.00
CA LEU A 65 0.92 8.47 -25.40
C LEU A 65 -0.04 7.55 -24.63
N PHE A 66 -0.05 7.62 -23.30
CA PHE A 66 -0.93 6.79 -22.47
C PHE A 66 -2.40 7.15 -22.73
N ALA A 67 -2.74 8.44 -22.70
CA ALA A 67 -4.10 8.91 -22.95
C ALA A 67 -4.64 8.42 -24.30
N GLU A 68 -3.87 8.52 -25.39
CA GLU A 68 -4.29 7.98 -26.69
C GLU A 68 -4.36 6.44 -26.70
N GLY A 69 -3.41 5.76 -26.04
CA GLY A 69 -3.38 4.30 -25.99
C GLY A 69 -4.59 3.73 -25.25
N GLN A 70 -4.90 4.31 -24.09
CA GLN A 70 -6.05 3.95 -23.27
C GLN A 70 -7.37 4.30 -23.99
N ARG A 71 -7.49 5.50 -24.58
CA ARG A 71 -8.69 5.91 -25.31
C ARG A 71 -8.98 4.98 -26.48
N ARG A 72 -7.99 4.68 -27.33
CA ARG A 72 -8.17 3.78 -28.48
C ARG A 72 -8.56 2.38 -28.05
N TYR A 73 -8.01 1.88 -26.95
CA TYR A 73 -8.39 0.59 -26.38
C TYR A 73 -9.83 0.63 -25.83
N ALA A 74 -10.18 1.64 -25.03
CA ALA A 74 -11.52 1.77 -24.44
C ALA A 74 -12.63 1.93 -25.50
N GLU A 75 -12.36 2.65 -26.60
CA GLU A 75 -13.30 2.79 -27.73
C GLU A 75 -13.60 1.47 -28.45
N SER A 76 -12.75 0.46 -28.27
CA SER A 76 -12.93 -0.88 -28.82
C SER A 76 -13.77 -1.80 -27.93
N LEU A 77 -13.96 -1.47 -26.64
CA LEU A 77 -14.64 -2.35 -25.67
C LEU A 77 -16.15 -2.46 -25.92
N SER A 78 -16.85 -1.34 -26.12
CA SER A 78 -18.29 -1.35 -26.38
C SER A 78 -18.76 -0.08 -27.09
N ALA A 79 -19.91 -0.16 -27.76
CA ALA A 79 -20.55 1.02 -28.37
C ALA A 79 -20.92 2.09 -27.32
N TYR A 80 -21.29 1.66 -26.10
CA TYR A 80 -21.58 2.55 -24.97
C TYR A 80 -20.33 3.32 -24.54
N ALA A 81 -19.21 2.62 -24.29
CA ALA A 81 -17.95 3.26 -23.88
C ALA A 81 -17.48 4.28 -24.94
N ARG A 82 -17.62 3.94 -26.22
CA ARG A 82 -17.27 4.84 -27.34
C ARG A 82 -18.04 6.16 -27.31
N GLN A 83 -19.32 6.16 -26.92
CA GLN A 83 -20.13 7.39 -26.83
C GLN A 83 -19.58 8.37 -25.78
N PHE A 84 -19.06 7.86 -24.66
CA PHE A 84 -18.46 8.69 -23.61
C PHE A 84 -17.05 9.14 -24.00
N MET A 85 -16.22 8.23 -24.52
CA MET A 85 -14.86 8.56 -24.98
C MET A 85 -14.87 9.62 -26.09
N ALA A 86 -15.91 9.63 -26.94
CA ALA A 86 -16.06 10.65 -27.99
C ALA A 86 -16.28 12.08 -27.45
N ARG A 87 -16.74 12.24 -26.19
CA ARG A 87 -16.90 13.53 -25.53
C ARG A 87 -15.63 14.00 -24.81
N MET A 88 -14.66 13.12 -24.62
CA MET A 88 -13.38 13.50 -24.03
C MET A 88 -12.57 14.35 -25.01
N VAL A 89 -11.86 15.34 -24.47
CA VAL A 89 -10.88 16.11 -25.24
C VAL A 89 -9.76 15.17 -25.66
N LYS A 90 -9.58 15.01 -26.98
CA LYS A 90 -8.46 14.24 -27.52
C LYS A 90 -7.16 14.98 -27.25
N PRO A 91 -6.07 14.28 -26.92
CA PRO A 91 -4.73 14.88 -26.89
C PRO A 91 -4.43 15.62 -28.20
N ASP A 92 -3.91 16.84 -28.12
CA ASP A 92 -3.56 17.63 -29.29
C ASP A 92 -2.29 17.07 -29.94
N VAL A 93 -2.49 16.27 -30.98
CA VAL A 93 -1.44 15.61 -31.76
C VAL A 93 -1.92 15.44 -33.20
N ASP A 94 -1.04 15.60 -34.19
CA ASP A 94 -1.42 15.40 -35.60
C ASP A 94 -1.81 13.94 -35.86
N PHE A 95 -0.92 13.02 -35.49
CA PHE A 95 -1.23 11.59 -35.45
C PHE A 95 -0.20 10.81 -34.63
N ILE A 96 -0.63 9.63 -34.16
CA ILE A 96 0.25 8.62 -33.57
C ILE A 96 0.08 7.31 -34.33
N LYS A 97 1.18 6.79 -34.91
CA LYS A 97 1.24 5.51 -35.63
C LYS A 97 1.95 4.46 -34.77
N GLY A 98 1.53 3.20 -34.92
CA GLY A 98 2.16 2.07 -34.24
C GLY A 98 1.85 1.95 -32.74
N LEU A 99 0.84 2.68 -32.23
CA LEU A 99 0.48 2.66 -30.81
C LEU A 99 -0.09 1.31 -30.38
N CYS A 100 0.37 0.79 -29.25
CA CYS A 100 -0.11 -0.44 -28.62
C CYS A 100 -1.09 -0.11 -27.47
N PRO A 101 -1.87 -1.06 -26.96
CA PRO A 101 -2.60 -0.87 -25.70
C PRO A 101 -1.63 -0.42 -24.61
N ALA A 102 -1.97 0.68 -23.94
CA ALA A 102 -1.10 1.34 -22.98
C ALA A 102 -1.57 1.08 -21.54
N ILE A 103 -0.61 0.81 -20.66
CA ILE A 103 -0.81 0.61 -19.23
C ILE A 103 0.10 1.61 -18.51
N ALA A 104 -0.49 2.55 -17.78
CA ALA A 104 0.25 3.45 -16.90
C ALA A 104 0.38 2.86 -15.50
N ILE A 105 1.58 2.98 -14.93
CA ILE A 105 1.88 2.62 -13.54
C ILE A 105 2.32 3.90 -12.82
N GLU A 106 1.32 4.65 -12.33
CA GLU A 106 1.48 5.92 -11.63
C GLU A 106 1.75 5.73 -10.13
N GLN A 107 2.27 6.78 -9.49
CA GLN A 107 2.53 6.82 -8.05
C GLN A 107 1.28 7.10 -7.20
N LYS A 108 0.17 7.46 -7.83
CA LYS A 108 -1.07 7.74 -7.11
C LYS A 108 -1.49 6.48 -6.35
N VAL A 109 -1.70 6.63 -5.04
CA VAL A 109 -2.18 5.54 -4.20
C VAL A 109 -3.57 5.13 -4.68
N ILE A 110 -3.64 4.05 -5.45
CA ILE A 110 -4.89 3.50 -5.96
C ILE A 110 -5.65 2.90 -4.77
N THR A 111 -6.82 3.50 -4.50
CA THR A 111 -7.94 3.04 -3.66
C THR A 111 -7.96 3.35 -2.15
N ARG A 112 -9.12 3.86 -1.74
CA ARG A 112 -9.56 4.30 -0.40
C ARG A 112 -10.19 3.17 0.43
N THR A 113 -10.16 1.91 -0.03
CA THR A 113 -10.93 0.83 0.59
C THR A 113 -10.16 0.16 1.72
N PRO A 114 -10.66 0.17 2.97
CA PRO A 114 -9.94 -0.37 4.13
C PRO A 114 -9.88 -1.91 4.16
N ARG A 115 -10.44 -2.60 3.15
CA ARG A 115 -10.38 -4.07 3.03
C ARG A 115 -9.22 -4.56 2.16
N SER A 116 -8.69 -3.72 1.26
CA SER A 116 -7.63 -4.13 0.33
C SER A 116 -6.30 -4.33 1.06
N THR A 117 -5.57 -5.40 0.71
CA THR A 117 -4.25 -5.74 1.25
C THR A 117 -3.23 -5.95 0.13
N VAL A 118 -1.95 -6.03 0.51
CA VAL A 118 -0.86 -6.44 -0.40
C VAL A 118 -1.20 -7.77 -1.08
N GLY A 119 -1.71 -8.75 -0.33
CA GLY A 119 -2.11 -10.06 -0.84
C GLY A 119 -3.23 -10.00 -1.88
N SER A 120 -4.22 -9.12 -1.71
CA SER A 120 -5.29 -8.94 -2.71
C SER A 120 -4.81 -8.15 -3.93
N MET A 121 -3.96 -7.12 -3.75
CA MET A 121 -3.43 -6.32 -4.87
C MET A 121 -2.50 -7.13 -5.78
N THR A 122 -1.78 -8.09 -5.21
CA THR A 122 -0.84 -8.98 -5.91
C THR A 122 -1.51 -10.25 -6.42
N GLU A 123 -2.78 -10.48 -6.11
CA GLU A 123 -3.55 -11.70 -6.38
C GLU A 123 -2.95 -12.98 -5.73
N ILE A 124 -1.89 -12.86 -4.93
CA ILE A 124 -1.28 -13.98 -4.20
C ILE A 124 -2.31 -14.59 -3.25
N TYR A 125 -3.12 -13.76 -2.59
CA TYR A 125 -4.15 -14.23 -1.69
C TYR A 125 -5.20 -15.09 -2.41
N ASP A 126 -5.52 -14.80 -3.66
CA ASP A 126 -6.49 -15.60 -4.43
C ASP A 126 -5.93 -16.99 -4.77
N TYR A 127 -4.64 -17.08 -5.09
CA TYR A 127 -3.97 -18.38 -5.25
C TYR A 127 -3.84 -19.13 -3.92
N LEU A 128 -3.61 -18.45 -2.79
CA LEU A 128 -3.63 -19.08 -1.48
C LEU A 128 -5.01 -19.67 -1.17
N ARG A 129 -6.10 -18.93 -1.45
CA ARG A 129 -7.46 -19.45 -1.29
C ARG A 129 -7.70 -20.72 -2.12
N LEU A 130 -7.19 -20.76 -3.34
CA LEU A 130 -7.25 -21.95 -4.19
C LEU A 130 -6.42 -23.11 -3.63
N LEU A 131 -5.21 -22.84 -3.15
CA LEU A 131 -4.36 -23.86 -2.53
C LEU A 131 -5.06 -24.49 -1.31
N TYR A 132 -5.53 -23.67 -0.37
CA TYR A 132 -6.20 -24.13 0.84
C TYR A 132 -7.51 -24.86 0.55
N ALA A 133 -8.26 -24.46 -0.48
CA ALA A 133 -9.46 -25.19 -0.88
C ALA A 133 -9.19 -26.53 -1.56
N ARG A 134 -7.98 -26.76 -2.09
CA ARG A 134 -7.67 -27.98 -2.85
C ARG A 134 -6.82 -28.98 -2.08
N THR A 135 -5.88 -28.51 -1.27
CA THR A 135 -4.94 -29.35 -0.51
C THR A 135 -4.99 -29.10 1.00
N GLY A 136 -5.90 -28.24 1.46
CA GLY A 136 -6.05 -27.92 2.87
C GLY A 136 -6.69 -29.06 3.65
N LYS A 137 -6.09 -29.40 4.79
CA LYS A 137 -6.59 -30.41 5.71
C LYS A 137 -7.27 -29.74 6.89
N THR A 138 -8.52 -30.05 7.16
CA THR A 138 -9.25 -29.51 8.32
C THR A 138 -8.81 -30.25 9.57
N ILE A 139 -8.33 -29.54 10.57
CA ILE A 139 -7.85 -30.09 11.84
C ILE A 139 -8.82 -29.69 12.94
N SER A 140 -9.28 -30.67 13.74
CA SER A 140 -10.14 -30.39 14.88
C SER A 140 -9.39 -29.58 15.95
N PRO A 141 -9.97 -28.48 16.46
CA PRO A 141 -9.36 -27.71 17.54
C PRO A 141 -9.41 -28.42 18.90
N VAL A 142 -10.19 -29.51 19.03
CA VAL A 142 -10.36 -30.26 20.28
C VAL A 142 -9.33 -31.37 20.39
N SER A 143 -9.27 -32.27 19.39
CA SER A 143 -8.38 -33.43 19.39
C SER A 143 -7.06 -33.22 18.65
N GLY A 144 -6.97 -32.20 17.78
CA GLY A 144 -5.83 -32.00 16.88
C GLY A 144 -5.75 -33.01 15.73
N GLN A 145 -6.77 -33.86 15.56
CA GLN A 145 -6.84 -34.86 14.48
C GLN A 145 -7.41 -34.27 13.19
N GLU A 146 -7.08 -34.89 12.05
CA GLU A 146 -7.60 -34.54 10.74
C GLU A 146 -9.08 -34.96 10.63
N VAL A 147 -9.94 -34.01 10.29
CA VAL A 147 -11.36 -34.25 10.02
C VAL A 147 -11.45 -34.88 8.63
N LYS A 148 -12.03 -36.07 8.55
CA LYS A 148 -12.24 -36.81 7.31
C LYS A 148 -13.70 -37.21 7.18
N LYS A 149 -14.10 -37.48 5.94
CA LYS A 149 -15.31 -38.22 5.64
C LYS A 149 -14.91 -39.61 5.20
N ASP A 150 -15.68 -40.58 5.61
CA ASP A 150 -15.59 -41.93 5.07
C ASP A 150 -16.48 -42.00 3.81
N ASP A 151 -15.86 -42.30 2.67
CA ASP A 151 -16.57 -42.66 1.46
C ASP A 151 -16.84 -44.17 1.41
N VAL A 152 -17.70 -44.59 0.48
CA VAL A 152 -18.01 -46.02 0.26
C VAL A 152 -16.73 -46.84 0.02
N ALA A 153 -15.75 -46.25 -0.67
CA ALA A 153 -14.47 -46.90 -0.94
C ALA A 153 -13.66 -47.17 0.33
N ASP A 154 -13.65 -46.24 1.30
CA ASP A 154 -12.91 -46.39 2.56
C ASP A 154 -13.46 -47.54 3.39
N VAL A 155 -14.79 -47.66 3.43
CA VAL A 155 -15.48 -48.75 4.12
C VAL A 155 -15.18 -50.10 3.45
N ILE A 156 -15.18 -50.15 2.12
CA ILE A 156 -14.82 -51.36 1.37
C ILE A 156 -13.36 -51.75 1.65
N GLU A 157 -12.44 -50.78 1.65
CA GLU A 157 -11.03 -51.03 1.95
C GLU A 157 -10.84 -51.53 3.40
N ALA A 158 -11.58 -50.96 4.36
CA ALA A 158 -11.58 -51.42 5.73
C ALA A 158 -12.07 -52.88 5.86
N ILE A 159 -13.08 -53.30 5.08
CA ILE A 159 -13.56 -54.69 5.03
C ILE A 159 -12.53 -55.61 4.36
N LYS A 160 -11.88 -55.18 3.27
CA LYS A 160 -10.83 -55.96 2.59
C LYS A 160 -9.61 -56.22 3.47
N ASN A 161 -9.29 -55.31 4.38
CA ASN A 161 -8.18 -55.44 5.33
C ASN A 161 -8.47 -56.39 6.51
N LEU A 162 -9.69 -56.96 6.60
CA LEU A 162 -10.06 -57.98 7.60
C LEU A 162 -9.59 -59.38 7.18
N LYS A 163 -9.60 -60.35 8.10
CA LYS A 163 -9.14 -61.70 7.81
C LYS A 163 -10.20 -62.48 7.04
N THR A 164 -9.78 -63.27 6.06
CA THR A 164 -10.66 -64.20 5.34
C THR A 164 -11.39 -65.12 6.33
N GLY A 165 -12.72 -65.16 6.23
CA GLY A 165 -13.60 -65.89 7.14
C GLY A 165 -14.24 -65.04 8.25
N ASP A 166 -13.82 -63.77 8.44
CA ASP A 166 -14.46 -62.87 9.39
C ASP A 166 -15.92 -62.58 9.01
N LYS A 167 -16.82 -62.60 9.99
CA LYS A 167 -18.23 -62.24 9.82
C LYS A 167 -18.41 -60.76 10.08
N VAL A 168 -18.97 -60.06 9.10
CA VAL A 168 -19.14 -58.61 9.09
C VAL A 168 -20.63 -58.28 9.05
N LEU A 169 -21.09 -57.51 10.03
CA LEU A 169 -22.44 -56.97 10.07
C LEU A 169 -22.39 -55.46 9.80
N MET A 170 -23.17 -54.99 8.82
CA MET A 170 -23.35 -53.57 8.54
C MET A 170 -24.57 -53.08 9.32
N LEU A 171 -24.33 -52.16 10.24
CA LEU A 171 -25.29 -51.70 11.25
C LEU A 171 -25.50 -50.19 11.13
N ILE A 172 -26.74 -49.73 11.30
CA ILE A 172 -27.07 -48.31 11.46
C ILE A 172 -27.74 -48.09 12.83
N PRO A 173 -27.46 -46.99 13.54
CA PRO A 173 -28.04 -46.78 14.87
C PRO A 173 -29.56 -46.65 14.80
N PHE A 174 -30.29 -47.39 15.63
CA PHE A 174 -31.74 -47.27 15.72
C PHE A 174 -32.11 -45.95 16.41
N LYS A 175 -32.76 -45.03 15.67
CA LYS A 175 -33.18 -43.72 16.19
C LYS A 175 -34.68 -43.70 16.43
N GLN A 176 -35.09 -43.52 17.68
CA GLN A 176 -36.49 -43.27 18.01
C GLN A 176 -36.82 -41.77 17.90
N HIS A 177 -37.74 -41.41 17.00
CA HIS A 177 -38.24 -40.04 16.87
C HIS A 177 -39.17 -39.67 18.04
N LYS A 178 -39.03 -38.44 18.60
CA LYS A 178 -39.71 -37.98 19.83
C LYS A 178 -41.24 -38.10 19.83
N ASN A 179 -41.88 -38.14 18.66
CA ASN A 179 -43.33 -38.21 18.49
C ASN A 179 -43.85 -39.60 18.14
N ARG A 180 -43.01 -40.64 18.22
CA ARG A 180 -43.37 -42.01 17.78
C ARG A 180 -43.07 -43.06 18.83
N LYS A 181 -43.93 -44.07 18.90
CA LYS A 181 -43.67 -45.27 19.69
C LYS A 181 -42.66 -46.17 18.96
N PRO A 182 -41.84 -46.97 19.67
CA PRO A 182 -40.88 -47.88 19.03
C PRO A 182 -41.53 -48.81 18.00
N GLN A 183 -42.75 -49.27 18.25
CA GLN A 183 -43.54 -50.13 17.35
C GLN A 183 -43.90 -49.44 16.02
N GLU A 184 -44.16 -48.14 16.04
CA GLU A 184 -44.45 -47.37 14.83
C GLU A 184 -43.18 -47.20 13.99
N GLU A 185 -42.03 -47.00 14.63
CA GLU A 185 -40.75 -46.88 13.95
C GLU A 185 -40.29 -48.22 13.35
N LEU A 186 -40.51 -49.33 14.06
CA LEU A 186 -40.28 -50.69 13.55
C LEU A 186 -41.14 -50.99 12.31
N ASN A 187 -42.41 -50.59 12.31
CA ASN A 187 -43.29 -50.77 11.14
C ASN A 187 -42.79 -49.95 9.92
N ILE A 188 -42.27 -48.75 10.14
CA ILE A 188 -41.67 -47.93 9.08
C ILE A 188 -40.41 -48.61 8.52
N LEU A 189 -39.54 -49.15 9.38
CA LEU A 189 -38.35 -49.90 8.95
C LEU A 189 -38.73 -51.14 8.12
N LEU A 190 -39.80 -51.83 8.50
CA LEU A 190 -40.32 -52.99 7.78
C LEU A 190 -40.90 -52.60 6.40
N GLN A 191 -41.61 -51.47 6.32
CA GLN A 191 -42.07 -50.90 5.05
C GLN A 191 -40.92 -50.46 4.14
N LYS A 192 -39.79 -50.02 4.73
CA LYS A 192 -38.55 -49.72 4.01
C LYS A 192 -37.75 -50.96 3.59
N GLY A 193 -38.17 -52.15 4.00
CA GLY A 193 -37.55 -53.43 3.63
C GLY A 193 -36.53 -53.98 4.62
N PHE A 194 -36.31 -53.31 5.76
CA PHE A 194 -35.48 -53.85 6.83
C PHE A 194 -36.25 -54.92 7.61
N THR A 195 -35.62 -56.06 7.88
CA THR A 195 -36.27 -57.20 8.54
C THR A 195 -35.70 -57.52 9.92
N ARG A 196 -34.55 -56.94 10.27
CA ARG A 196 -33.77 -57.33 11.45
C ARG A 196 -33.22 -56.14 12.23
N ILE A 197 -33.22 -56.28 13.55
CA ILE A 197 -32.60 -55.37 14.52
C ILE A 197 -31.49 -56.14 15.22
N TYR A 198 -30.38 -55.45 15.46
CA TYR A 198 -29.30 -55.92 16.30
C TYR A 198 -29.34 -55.16 17.63
N ASP A 199 -29.67 -55.84 18.73
CA ASP A 199 -29.78 -55.26 20.06
C ASP A 199 -29.07 -56.15 21.08
N GLY A 200 -28.14 -55.59 21.86
CA GLY A 200 -27.48 -56.30 22.95
C GLY A 200 -26.64 -57.54 22.58
N GLY A 201 -26.17 -57.65 21.32
CA GLY A 201 -25.39 -58.82 20.86
C GLY A 201 -26.18 -59.85 20.05
N GLU A 202 -27.50 -59.67 19.95
CA GLU A 202 -28.38 -60.61 19.25
C GLU A 202 -29.07 -59.95 18.05
N VAL A 203 -29.20 -60.72 16.97
CA VAL A 203 -29.97 -60.32 15.78
C VAL A 203 -31.39 -60.86 15.91
N GLN A 204 -32.37 -59.97 16.02
CA GLN A 204 -33.80 -60.28 16.23
C GLN A 204 -34.62 -59.83 15.01
N ALA A 205 -35.67 -60.57 14.65
CA ALA A 205 -36.56 -60.17 13.57
C ALA A 205 -37.49 -59.03 14.03
N ILE A 206 -37.76 -58.08 13.15
CA ILE A 206 -38.62 -56.93 13.47
C ILE A 206 -40.05 -57.38 13.80
N GLU A 207 -40.56 -58.40 13.11
CA GLU A 207 -41.88 -58.98 13.34
C GLU A 207 -42.02 -59.52 14.78
N ASP A 208 -41.04 -60.29 15.24
CA ASP A 208 -40.99 -60.83 16.62
C ASP A 208 -40.97 -59.70 17.67
N LEU A 209 -40.26 -58.61 17.38
CA LEU A 209 -40.17 -57.44 18.25
C LEU A 209 -41.46 -56.63 18.30
N MET A 210 -42.25 -56.63 17.22
CA MET A 210 -43.56 -55.97 17.18
C MET A 210 -44.62 -56.74 17.97
N GLU A 211 -44.53 -58.08 18.02
CA GLU A 211 -45.41 -58.94 18.82
C GLU A 211 -45.09 -58.89 20.32
N ALA A 212 -43.85 -58.54 20.69
CA ALA A 212 -43.43 -58.36 22.06
C ALA A 212 -44.15 -57.16 22.72
N LYS A 213 -44.97 -57.42 23.76
CA LYS A 213 -45.80 -56.41 24.46
C LYS A 213 -45.03 -55.23 25.08
N SER A 214 -43.71 -55.28 25.19
CA SER A 214 -42.91 -54.20 25.79
C SER A 214 -41.44 -54.19 25.35
N TRP A 215 -41.13 -54.37 24.06
CA TRP A 215 -39.77 -54.13 23.60
C TRP A 215 -39.40 -52.65 23.78
N LYS A 216 -38.25 -52.42 24.42
CA LYS A 216 -37.64 -51.10 24.56
C LYS A 216 -36.25 -51.20 23.95
N PRO A 217 -35.88 -50.31 23.03
CA PRO A 217 -34.55 -50.33 22.44
C PRO A 217 -33.49 -50.20 23.53
N GLY A 218 -32.50 -51.10 23.51
CA GLY A 218 -31.29 -50.93 24.32
C GLY A 218 -30.53 -49.66 23.96
N LYS A 219 -29.56 -49.28 24.80
CA LYS A 219 -28.65 -48.15 24.50
C LYS A 219 -27.79 -48.38 23.25
N GLU A 220 -27.69 -49.63 22.79
CA GLU A 220 -26.93 -50.08 21.63
C GLU A 220 -27.80 -50.88 20.66
N ALA A 221 -28.99 -50.35 20.33
CA ALA A 221 -29.85 -50.91 19.30
C ALA A 221 -29.47 -50.38 17.90
N TYR A 222 -29.36 -51.28 16.93
CA TYR A 222 -29.01 -50.98 15.55
C TYR A 222 -29.96 -51.69 14.57
N VAL A 223 -30.16 -51.15 13.38
CA VAL A 223 -30.81 -51.84 12.26
C VAL A 223 -29.73 -52.56 11.45
N LEU A 224 -29.97 -53.84 11.14
CA LEU A 224 -29.07 -54.62 10.31
C LEU A 224 -29.37 -54.37 8.83
N VAL A 225 -28.41 -53.79 8.11
CA VAL A 225 -28.52 -53.47 6.69
C VAL A 225 -28.13 -54.67 5.83
N ASP A 226 -26.91 -55.18 6.02
CA ASP A 226 -26.44 -56.39 5.34
C ASP A 226 -25.48 -57.18 6.26
N ARG A 227 -25.26 -58.45 5.91
CA ARG A 227 -24.33 -59.36 6.56
C ARG A 227 -23.50 -60.08 5.51
N MET A 228 -22.21 -60.21 5.78
CA MET A 228 -21.30 -60.86 4.85
C MET A 228 -20.16 -61.58 5.57
N ILE A 229 -19.49 -62.45 4.81
CA ILE A 229 -18.29 -63.15 5.25
C ILE A 229 -17.15 -62.68 4.35
N VAL A 230 -16.03 -62.28 4.96
CA VAL A 230 -14.85 -61.83 4.22
C VAL A 230 -14.30 -62.99 3.40
N LYS A 231 -14.29 -62.83 2.08
CA LYS A 231 -13.76 -63.77 1.09
C LYS A 231 -12.98 -62.99 0.03
N ASP A 232 -12.37 -63.69 -0.91
CA ASP A 232 -11.91 -63.05 -2.14
C ASP A 232 -13.16 -62.54 -2.89
N PHE A 233 -13.32 -61.22 -2.92
CA PHE A 233 -14.49 -60.55 -3.49
C PHE A 233 -14.39 -60.45 -5.01
N ASP A 234 -15.43 -60.87 -5.72
CA ASP A 234 -15.59 -60.65 -7.17
C ASP A 234 -16.25 -59.29 -7.47
N GLU A 235 -16.45 -58.95 -8.75
CA GLU A 235 -17.07 -57.67 -9.14
C GLU A 235 -18.52 -57.53 -8.62
N ASP A 236 -19.28 -58.62 -8.58
CA ASP A 236 -20.67 -58.63 -8.12
C ASP A 236 -20.75 -58.41 -6.59
N ASP A 237 -19.83 -59.02 -5.83
CA ASP A 237 -19.69 -58.79 -4.39
C ASP A 237 -19.34 -57.33 -4.08
N MET A 238 -18.49 -56.71 -4.91
CA MET A 238 -18.09 -55.31 -4.78
C MET A 238 -19.26 -54.35 -5.06
N HIS A 239 -20.06 -54.63 -6.09
CA HIS A 239 -21.28 -53.86 -6.36
C HIS A 239 -22.30 -53.98 -5.22
N ARG A 240 -22.55 -55.20 -4.72
CA ARG A 240 -23.45 -55.42 -3.58
C ARG A 240 -22.96 -54.71 -2.31
N MET A 241 -21.66 -54.77 -2.02
CA MET A 241 -21.07 -54.04 -0.89
C MET A 241 -21.28 -52.52 -1.05
N GLY A 242 -21.00 -51.98 -2.23
CA GLY A 242 -21.18 -50.56 -2.52
C GLY A 242 -22.62 -50.09 -2.28
N ASP A 243 -23.61 -50.84 -2.79
CA ASP A 243 -25.04 -50.54 -2.62
C ASP A 243 -25.49 -50.65 -1.15
N SER A 244 -24.99 -51.65 -0.44
CA SER A 244 -25.33 -51.87 0.98
C SER A 244 -24.74 -50.78 1.87
N ILE A 245 -23.49 -50.38 1.62
CA ILE A 245 -22.81 -49.28 2.32
C ILE A 245 -23.48 -47.95 1.98
N GLY A 246 -23.83 -47.71 0.71
CA GLY A 246 -24.58 -46.53 0.29
C GLY A 246 -25.95 -46.43 0.98
N THR A 247 -26.67 -47.55 1.08
CA THR A 247 -27.94 -47.65 1.81
C THR A 247 -27.75 -47.41 3.30
N ALA A 248 -26.69 -47.96 3.91
CA ALA A 248 -26.36 -47.74 5.32
C ALA A 248 -26.04 -46.27 5.62
N PHE A 249 -25.25 -45.60 4.77
CA PHE A 249 -25.00 -44.18 4.93
C PHE A 249 -26.27 -43.34 4.72
N TYR A 250 -27.13 -43.66 3.76
CA TYR A 250 -28.36 -42.92 3.53
C TYR A 250 -29.34 -43.04 4.71
N GLU A 251 -29.65 -44.27 5.12
CA GLU A 251 -30.63 -44.55 6.19
C GLU A 251 -30.07 -44.28 7.59
N GLY A 252 -28.75 -44.36 7.78
CA GLY A 252 -28.07 -43.96 9.01
C GLY A 252 -27.95 -42.44 9.20
N GLU A 253 -28.45 -41.63 8.25
CA GLU A 253 -28.23 -40.19 8.17
C GLU A 253 -26.74 -39.84 8.23
N GLY A 254 -25.94 -40.58 7.48
CA GLY A 254 -24.51 -40.36 7.31
C GLY A 254 -23.59 -41.10 8.27
N THR A 255 -24.11 -41.89 9.21
CA THR A 255 -23.29 -42.73 10.09
C THR A 255 -23.64 -44.20 9.96
N MET A 256 -22.62 -45.06 9.97
CA MET A 256 -22.79 -46.50 10.01
C MET A 256 -21.74 -47.14 10.92
N VAL A 257 -21.99 -48.36 11.35
CA VAL A 257 -21.07 -49.15 12.17
C VAL A 257 -20.91 -50.51 11.53
N ILE A 258 -19.67 -50.97 11.43
CA ILE A 258 -19.37 -52.34 11.07
C ILE A 258 -19.00 -53.10 12.33
N GLU A 259 -19.65 -54.24 12.55
CA GLU A 259 -19.25 -55.19 13.57
C GLU A 259 -18.54 -56.40 12.95
N VAL A 260 -17.39 -56.75 13.53
CA VAL A 260 -16.58 -57.90 13.14
C VAL A 260 -16.62 -58.95 14.25
N ASN A 261 -17.08 -60.15 13.92
CA ASN A 261 -17.10 -61.35 14.77
C ASN A 261 -17.73 -61.18 16.16
N GLY A 262 -18.70 -60.27 16.34
CA GLY A 262 -19.35 -60.05 17.64
C GLY A 262 -18.48 -59.37 18.70
N GLN A 263 -17.30 -58.85 18.32
CA GLN A 263 -16.33 -58.31 19.28
C GLN A 263 -15.88 -56.89 18.95
N LYS A 264 -15.62 -56.57 17.68
CA LYS A 264 -15.04 -55.27 17.29
C LYS A 264 -16.03 -54.46 16.48
N LYS A 265 -16.38 -53.27 16.98
CA LYS A 265 -17.19 -52.27 16.26
C LYS A 265 -16.28 -51.18 15.68
N ILE A 266 -16.46 -50.86 14.40
CA ILE A 266 -15.75 -49.79 13.69
C ILE A 266 -16.82 -48.83 13.16
N SER A 267 -16.81 -47.58 13.61
CA SER A 267 -17.76 -46.57 13.17
C SER A 267 -17.21 -45.80 11.97
N PHE A 268 -18.08 -45.51 11.01
CA PHE A 268 -17.81 -44.69 9.84
C PHE A 268 -18.83 -43.56 9.74
N SER A 269 -18.39 -42.38 9.27
CA SER A 269 -19.24 -41.21 9.05
C SER A 269 -18.90 -40.54 7.73
N ASN A 270 -19.89 -40.34 6.86
CA ASN A 270 -19.73 -39.55 5.63
C ASN A 270 -19.99 -38.04 5.87
N LYS A 271 -20.29 -37.66 7.12
CA LYS A 271 -20.41 -36.25 7.54
C LYS A 271 -19.03 -35.67 7.81
N PHE A 272 -18.85 -34.39 7.52
CA PHE A 272 -17.62 -33.68 7.86
C PHE A 272 -17.64 -33.29 9.34
N GLU A 273 -17.52 -34.27 10.23
CA GLU A 273 -17.66 -34.04 11.67
C GLU A 273 -16.59 -34.78 12.46
N LEU A 274 -16.16 -34.17 13.57
CA LEU A 274 -15.25 -34.79 14.53
C LEU A 274 -15.43 -34.10 15.89
N ASP A 275 -15.23 -34.84 16.98
CA ASP A 275 -15.35 -34.32 18.36
C ASP A 275 -16.69 -33.62 18.67
N GLY A 276 -17.76 -34.02 17.99
CA GLY A 276 -19.10 -33.41 18.13
C GLY A 276 -19.26 -32.06 17.43
N ILE A 277 -18.30 -31.66 16.60
CA ILE A 277 -18.33 -30.45 15.78
C ILE A 277 -18.56 -30.86 14.32
N VAL A 278 -19.53 -30.24 13.66
CA VAL A 278 -19.70 -30.31 12.20
C VAL A 278 -18.88 -29.18 11.58
N PHE A 279 -18.00 -29.52 10.64
CA PHE A 279 -17.08 -28.61 9.98
C PHE A 279 -17.60 -28.19 8.60
N GLU A 280 -17.16 -27.02 8.15
CA GLU A 280 -17.39 -26.54 6.78
C GLU A 280 -16.35 -27.14 5.84
N GLU A 281 -16.78 -27.55 4.65
CA GLU A 281 -15.84 -28.04 3.64
C GLU A 281 -14.94 -26.92 3.10
N PRO A 282 -13.64 -27.19 2.86
CA PRO A 282 -12.73 -26.22 2.27
C PRO A 282 -13.12 -25.82 0.85
N VAL A 283 -13.81 -24.69 0.71
CA VAL A 283 -14.10 -24.05 -0.60
C VAL A 283 -13.40 -22.69 -0.70
N PRO A 284 -13.04 -22.19 -1.90
CA PRO A 284 -12.29 -20.93 -2.04
C PRO A 284 -12.97 -19.72 -1.39
N ASN A 285 -14.29 -19.73 -1.28
CA ASN A 285 -15.06 -18.66 -0.62
C ASN A 285 -14.93 -18.69 0.91
N LEU A 286 -14.65 -19.84 1.52
CA LEU A 286 -14.41 -19.98 2.96
C LEU A 286 -13.20 -19.15 3.39
N PHE A 287 -12.22 -19.03 2.50
CA PHE A 287 -10.98 -18.29 2.71
C PHE A 287 -11.06 -16.83 2.22
N SER A 288 -12.22 -16.33 1.84
CA SER A 288 -12.39 -14.95 1.37
C SER A 288 -12.93 -14.05 2.47
N PHE A 289 -12.13 -13.10 2.95
CA PHE A 289 -12.61 -12.07 3.90
C PHE A 289 -13.49 -11.00 3.24
N ASN A 290 -13.60 -10.98 1.91
CA ASN A 290 -14.53 -10.11 1.19
C ASN A 290 -15.91 -10.75 0.98
N ASN A 291 -16.04 -12.05 1.25
CA ASN A 291 -17.29 -12.79 1.14
C ASN A 291 -17.83 -13.08 2.55
N PRO A 292 -19.11 -12.77 2.87
CA PRO A 292 -19.71 -13.09 4.16
C PRO A 292 -19.58 -14.56 4.59
N PHE A 293 -19.46 -15.49 3.62
CA PHE A 293 -19.28 -16.92 3.90
C PHE A 293 -17.96 -17.23 4.63
N GLY A 294 -16.88 -16.52 4.31
CA GLY A 294 -15.54 -16.71 4.89
C GLY A 294 -15.10 -15.62 5.86
N ALA A 295 -15.72 -14.44 5.78
CA ALA A 295 -15.39 -13.30 6.64
C ALA A 295 -15.70 -13.58 8.11
N CYS A 296 -14.86 -13.04 9.00
CA CYS A 296 -15.14 -13.04 10.43
C CYS A 296 -16.48 -12.33 10.70
N PRO A 297 -17.42 -12.94 11.44
CA PRO A 297 -18.74 -12.34 11.69
C PRO A 297 -18.67 -11.06 12.53
N THR A 298 -17.63 -10.91 13.35
CA THR A 298 -17.49 -9.79 14.29
C THR A 298 -16.92 -8.54 13.63
N CYS A 299 -15.91 -8.71 12.76
CA CYS A 299 -15.27 -7.58 12.06
C CYS A 299 -15.64 -7.50 10.58
N GLU A 300 -16.49 -8.39 10.07
CA GLU A 300 -16.92 -8.44 8.66
C GLU A 300 -15.74 -8.39 7.67
N GLY A 301 -14.61 -9.01 8.03
CA GLY A 301 -13.41 -9.05 7.20
C GLY A 301 -12.52 -7.80 7.26
N PHE A 302 -12.82 -6.80 8.11
CA PHE A 302 -12.01 -5.59 8.23
C PHE A 302 -10.75 -5.75 9.10
N SER A 303 -10.53 -6.91 9.73
CA SER A 303 -9.49 -7.19 10.75
C SER A 303 -9.63 -6.44 12.07
N GLN A 304 -10.31 -5.29 12.07
CA GLN A 304 -10.42 -4.37 13.19
C GLN A 304 -11.88 -4.13 13.57
N VAL A 305 -12.11 -3.86 14.86
CA VAL A 305 -13.42 -3.50 15.42
C VAL A 305 -13.28 -2.23 16.26
N LEU A 306 -14.41 -1.61 16.58
CA LEU A 306 -14.45 -0.44 17.46
C LEU A 306 -14.39 -0.92 18.93
N GLY A 307 -13.18 -1.08 19.45
CA GLY A 307 -12.89 -1.62 20.77
C GLY A 307 -12.17 -0.64 21.68
N ILE A 308 -11.64 -1.13 22.81
CA ILE A 308 -10.77 -0.35 23.70
C ILE A 308 -9.41 -0.18 23.04
N ASP A 309 -9.00 1.06 22.82
CA ASP A 309 -7.72 1.40 22.20
C ASP A 309 -6.61 1.43 23.25
N GLU A 310 -5.67 0.49 23.15
CA GLU A 310 -4.54 0.38 24.07
C GLU A 310 -3.75 1.68 24.20
N ASP A 311 -3.62 2.42 23.10
CA ASP A 311 -2.81 3.62 23.04
C ASP A 311 -3.55 4.84 23.59
N LEU A 312 -4.88 4.83 23.61
CA LEU A 312 -5.65 5.85 24.34
C LEU A 312 -5.66 5.56 25.85
N VAL A 313 -5.62 4.28 26.23
CA VAL A 313 -5.58 3.85 27.65
C VAL A 313 -4.21 4.08 28.27
N ILE A 314 -3.13 3.76 27.56
CA ILE A 314 -1.75 3.98 27.99
C ILE A 314 -1.05 4.90 26.97
N PRO A 315 -1.35 6.22 27.00
CA PRO A 315 -0.86 7.17 26.00
C PRO A 315 0.63 7.44 26.10
N ASP A 316 1.22 7.30 27.29
CA ASP A 316 2.64 7.47 27.52
C ASP A 316 3.24 6.24 28.18
N LYS A 317 3.79 5.34 27.35
CA LYS A 317 4.42 4.09 27.81
C LYS A 317 5.77 4.33 28.52
N ARG A 318 6.26 5.58 28.59
CA ARG A 318 7.48 5.94 29.34
C ARG A 318 7.21 6.10 30.83
N LEU A 319 5.95 6.29 31.22
CA LEU A 319 5.55 6.35 32.61
C LEU A 319 5.45 4.93 33.17
N SER A 320 5.69 4.78 34.47
CA SER A 320 5.39 3.58 35.24
C SER A 320 3.93 3.55 35.72
N ILE A 321 3.47 2.41 36.25
CA ILE A 321 2.14 2.32 36.87
C ILE A 321 2.04 3.30 38.04
N TYR A 322 3.11 3.42 38.83
CA TYR A 322 3.18 4.34 39.96
C TYR A 322 2.97 5.80 39.55
N GLU A 323 3.59 6.22 38.45
CA GLU A 323 3.48 7.58 37.87
C GLU A 323 2.16 7.82 37.12
N GLY A 324 1.28 6.81 37.06
CA GLY A 324 -0.04 6.93 36.44
C GLY A 324 -0.01 6.77 34.92
N ALA A 325 0.70 5.77 34.41
CA ALA A 325 0.71 5.44 32.98
C ALA A 325 -0.70 5.14 32.42
N VAL A 326 -1.58 4.51 33.22
CA VAL A 326 -2.95 4.16 32.82
C VAL A 326 -3.86 5.39 32.96
N ALA A 327 -4.22 6.00 31.83
CA ALA A 327 -5.04 7.21 31.77
C ALA A 327 -6.42 7.11 32.45
N PRO A 328 -7.21 6.03 32.27
CA PRO A 328 -8.51 5.92 32.94
C PRO A 328 -8.43 5.80 34.47
N TRP A 329 -7.27 5.44 35.02
CA TRP A 329 -7.05 5.35 36.47
C TRP A 329 -6.55 6.67 37.09
N LYS A 330 -6.65 7.80 36.37
CA LYS A 330 -6.31 9.12 36.91
C LYS A 330 -7.50 9.77 37.61
N GLY A 331 -7.21 10.66 38.56
CA GLY A 331 -8.19 11.43 39.33
C GLY A 331 -8.58 10.79 40.67
N GLU A 332 -9.33 11.53 41.49
CA GLU A 332 -9.58 11.16 42.90
C GLU A 332 -10.39 9.88 43.08
N LYS A 333 -11.42 9.65 42.25
CA LYS A 333 -12.28 8.46 42.37
C LYS A 333 -11.70 7.23 41.68
N LEU A 334 -11.21 7.39 40.45
CA LEU A 334 -10.73 6.27 39.63
C LEU A 334 -9.29 5.86 39.96
N GLY A 335 -8.54 6.73 40.66
CA GLY A 335 -7.21 6.42 41.21
C GLY A 335 -7.17 5.22 42.15
N TRP A 336 -8.32 4.85 42.73
CA TRP A 336 -8.47 3.65 43.54
C TRP A 336 -7.99 2.38 42.81
N TRP A 337 -8.27 2.24 41.51
CA TRP A 337 -7.84 1.08 40.71
C TRP A 337 -6.31 0.95 40.66
N LYS A 338 -5.62 2.08 40.42
CA LYS A 338 -4.15 2.14 40.46
C LYS A 338 -3.62 1.74 41.84
N ASP A 339 -4.22 2.27 42.90
CA ASP A 339 -3.76 2.03 44.27
C ASP A 339 -3.97 0.57 44.70
N GLN A 340 -5.07 -0.08 44.27
CA GLN A 340 -5.27 -1.51 44.50
C GLN A 340 -4.26 -2.36 43.74
N PHE A 341 -4.00 -2.03 42.48
CA PHE A 341 -2.99 -2.71 41.68
C PHE A 341 -1.60 -2.63 42.35
N ILE A 342 -1.20 -1.44 42.82
CA ILE A 342 0.08 -1.23 43.53
C ILE A 342 0.15 -2.03 44.84
N LYS A 343 -0.96 -2.13 45.59
CA LYS A 343 -1.01 -2.94 46.83
C LYS A 343 -0.86 -4.43 46.55
N GLY A 344 -1.54 -4.94 45.53
CA GLY A 344 -1.47 -6.36 45.14
C GLY A 344 -0.15 -6.74 44.47
N ALA A 345 0.51 -5.80 43.77
CA ALA A 345 1.78 -5.99 43.07
C ALA A 345 2.90 -6.60 43.95
N ARG A 346 2.90 -6.32 45.26
CA ARG A 346 3.88 -6.86 46.21
C ARG A 346 3.82 -8.38 46.35
N ARG A 347 2.68 -9.02 46.05
CA ARG A 347 2.48 -10.47 46.25
C ARG A 347 3.07 -11.33 45.15
N PHE A 348 3.39 -10.74 44.00
CA PHE A 348 3.93 -11.44 42.83
C PHE A 348 5.11 -10.70 42.19
N ASP A 349 5.78 -9.85 42.98
CA ASP A 349 7.00 -9.11 42.63
C ASP A 349 6.91 -8.31 41.31
N PHE A 350 5.83 -7.55 41.15
CA PHE A 350 5.63 -6.73 39.95
C PHE A 350 6.38 -5.39 40.04
N PRO A 351 7.16 -4.99 39.03
CA PRO A 351 7.97 -3.77 39.07
C PRO A 351 7.13 -2.50 38.82
N ILE A 352 6.52 -1.96 39.88
CA ILE A 352 5.59 -0.80 39.80
C ILE A 352 6.21 0.53 39.36
N HIS A 353 7.52 0.70 39.55
CA HIS A 353 8.30 1.90 39.18
C HIS A 353 8.97 1.76 37.82
N LYS A 354 8.90 0.59 37.20
CA LYS A 354 9.49 0.37 35.88
C LYS A 354 8.57 0.98 34.82
N PRO A 355 9.09 1.80 33.88
CA PRO A 355 8.33 2.28 32.73
C PRO A 355 7.63 1.15 31.99
N ILE A 356 6.40 1.38 31.52
CA ILE A 356 5.62 0.37 30.79
C ILE A 356 6.41 -0.18 29.58
N ILE A 357 7.17 0.67 28.89
CA ILE A 357 7.99 0.32 27.71
C ILE A 357 9.10 -0.71 28.00
N ASP A 358 9.53 -0.84 29.25
CA ASP A 358 10.58 -1.77 29.64
C ASP A 358 10.03 -3.05 30.30
N LEU A 359 8.71 -3.19 30.44
CA LEU A 359 8.07 -4.39 30.98
C LEU A 359 8.20 -5.60 30.03
N THR A 360 8.21 -6.80 30.60
CA THR A 360 8.11 -8.03 29.79
C THR A 360 6.69 -8.20 29.22
N LYS A 361 6.54 -9.00 28.16
CA LYS A 361 5.22 -9.27 27.56
C LYS A 361 4.21 -9.83 28.58
N GLU A 362 4.66 -10.71 29.47
CA GLU A 362 3.83 -11.26 30.55
C GLU A 362 3.45 -10.21 31.59
N GLN A 363 4.38 -9.34 31.98
CA GLN A 363 4.11 -8.23 32.88
C GLN A 363 3.09 -7.26 32.26
N TYR A 364 3.25 -6.89 30.99
CA TYR A 364 2.29 -6.05 30.27
C TYR A 364 0.90 -6.70 30.20
N LYS A 365 0.84 -8.00 29.88
CA LYS A 365 -0.41 -8.77 29.85
C LYS A 365 -1.11 -8.79 31.21
N THR A 366 -0.36 -8.88 32.30
CA THR A 366 -0.89 -8.85 33.68
C THR A 366 -1.54 -7.49 34.01
N ILE A 367 -1.07 -6.38 33.44
CA ILE A 367 -1.75 -5.07 33.61
C ILE A 367 -3.13 -5.09 32.97
N TRP A 368 -3.26 -5.71 31.79
CA TRP A 368 -4.50 -5.76 31.03
C TRP A 368 -5.49 -6.76 31.61
N GLU A 369 -5.05 -7.99 31.85
CA GLU A 369 -5.92 -9.11 32.25
C GLU A 369 -6.07 -9.24 33.77
N GLY A 370 -5.15 -8.68 34.56
CA GLY A 370 -5.07 -8.95 35.98
C GLY A 370 -4.53 -10.36 36.29
N ASN A 371 -4.62 -10.75 37.56
CA ASN A 371 -4.34 -12.10 38.02
C ASN A 371 -5.18 -12.41 39.29
N SER A 372 -4.88 -13.48 40.01
CA SER A 372 -5.58 -13.83 41.27
C SER A 372 -5.43 -12.79 42.39
N PHE A 373 -4.48 -11.86 42.30
CA PHE A 373 -4.17 -10.86 43.32
C PHE A 373 -4.53 -9.42 42.93
N VAL A 374 -4.65 -9.11 41.63
CA VAL A 374 -4.96 -7.76 41.11
C VAL A 374 -5.98 -7.83 39.99
N GLN A 375 -6.87 -6.83 39.94
CA GLN A 375 -7.79 -6.64 38.81
C GLN A 375 -7.10 -5.78 37.73
N GLY A 376 -7.31 -6.14 36.47
CA GLY A 376 -6.68 -5.50 35.33
C GLY A 376 -7.50 -4.37 34.71
N ILE A 377 -6.95 -3.78 33.64
CA ILE A 377 -7.64 -2.79 32.80
C ILE A 377 -8.93 -3.36 32.19
N ASN A 378 -8.94 -4.64 31.80
CA ASN A 378 -10.12 -5.30 31.24
C ASN A 378 -11.26 -5.39 32.25
N ASP A 379 -10.96 -5.61 33.53
CA ASP A 379 -11.97 -5.63 34.59
C ASP A 379 -12.56 -4.23 34.83
N PHE A 380 -11.71 -3.19 34.78
CA PHE A 380 -12.16 -1.80 34.83
C PHE A 380 -13.15 -1.49 33.69
N PHE A 381 -12.82 -1.83 32.45
CA PHE A 381 -13.73 -1.58 31.32
C PHE A 381 -15.00 -2.43 31.38
N ARG A 382 -14.93 -3.65 31.92
CA ARG A 382 -16.11 -4.48 32.18
C ARG A 382 -17.06 -3.79 33.18
N GLU A 383 -16.55 -3.15 34.22
CA GLU A 383 -17.36 -2.35 35.15
C GLU A 383 -17.95 -1.09 34.48
N VAL A 384 -17.18 -0.40 33.64
CA VAL A 384 -17.65 0.74 32.85
C VAL A 384 -18.79 0.34 31.91
N GLU A 385 -18.64 -0.79 31.22
CA GLU A 385 -19.64 -1.35 30.29
C GLU A 385 -20.93 -1.76 31.02
N ALA A 386 -20.82 -2.37 32.20
CA ALA A 386 -21.97 -2.71 33.04
C ALA A 386 -22.77 -1.47 33.49
N ASN A 387 -22.15 -0.28 33.48
CA ASN A 387 -22.76 0.98 33.94
C ASN A 387 -23.13 1.94 32.80
N LEU A 388 -23.22 1.50 31.55
CA LEU A 388 -23.49 2.35 30.38
C LEU A 388 -24.86 3.07 30.38
N TYR A 389 -25.81 2.67 31.23
CA TYR A 389 -27.05 3.42 31.43
C TYR A 389 -26.79 4.86 31.93
N LYS A 390 -25.69 5.08 32.66
CA LYS A 390 -25.24 6.40 33.12
C LYS A 390 -24.43 7.13 32.04
N VAL A 391 -24.78 8.39 31.75
CA VAL A 391 -24.14 9.22 30.70
C VAL A 391 -22.62 9.34 30.92
N GLN A 392 -22.17 9.53 32.16
CA GLN A 392 -20.75 9.69 32.47
C GLN A 392 -19.90 8.47 32.08
N TYR A 393 -20.43 7.25 32.19
CA TYR A 393 -19.73 6.04 31.79
C TYR A 393 -19.70 5.88 30.27
N ARG A 394 -20.74 6.30 29.55
CA ARG A 394 -20.73 6.38 28.08
C ARG A 394 -19.67 7.35 27.57
N VAL A 395 -19.58 8.54 28.17
CA VAL A 395 -18.56 9.54 27.82
C VAL A 395 -17.16 9.03 28.16
N LEU A 396 -16.99 8.39 29.32
CA LEU A 396 -15.71 7.81 29.73
C LEU A 396 -15.25 6.71 28.75
N LEU A 397 -16.13 5.76 28.43
CA LEU A 397 -15.83 4.69 27.47
C LEU A 397 -15.49 5.27 26.09
N SER A 398 -16.26 6.24 25.61
CA SER A 398 -16.04 6.87 24.30
C SER A 398 -14.66 7.54 24.16
N ARG A 399 -14.04 8.00 25.25
CA ARG A 399 -12.70 8.62 25.22
C ARG A 399 -11.58 7.61 24.97
N TYR A 400 -11.81 6.34 25.26
CA TYR A 400 -10.81 5.27 25.16
C TYR A 400 -11.16 4.22 24.12
N ARG A 401 -12.18 4.48 23.27
CA ARG A 401 -12.53 3.61 22.15
C ARG A 401 -11.83 4.06 20.87
N GLY A 402 -11.32 3.09 20.12
CA GLY A 402 -10.67 3.29 18.83
C GLY A 402 -10.79 2.04 17.98
N ARG A 403 -10.10 2.03 16.83
CA ARG A 403 -10.03 0.84 15.98
C ARG A 403 -8.95 -0.08 16.51
N THR A 404 -9.35 -1.25 17.00
CA THR A 404 -8.43 -2.25 17.54
C THR A 404 -8.56 -3.57 16.81
N LEU A 405 -7.56 -4.45 16.98
CA LEU A 405 -7.61 -5.79 16.40
C LEU A 405 -8.87 -6.51 16.87
N CYS A 406 -9.53 -7.18 15.92
CA CYS A 406 -10.71 -7.98 16.22
C CYS A 406 -10.34 -9.09 17.22
N PRO A 407 -11.06 -9.20 18.36
CA PRO A 407 -10.74 -10.20 19.38
C PRO A 407 -11.05 -11.64 18.92
N ASP A 408 -11.95 -11.83 17.95
CA ASP A 408 -12.38 -13.17 17.53
C ASP A 408 -11.50 -13.80 16.44
N CYS A 409 -11.03 -12.99 15.49
CA CYS A 409 -10.14 -13.45 14.43
C CYS A 409 -8.69 -13.01 14.63
N HIS A 410 -8.38 -12.25 15.68
CA HIS A 410 -7.04 -11.74 16.01
C HIS A 410 -6.35 -11.00 14.85
N GLY A 411 -7.12 -10.39 13.94
CA GLY A 411 -6.61 -9.69 12.76
C GLY A 411 -6.56 -10.51 11.47
N TYR A 412 -6.82 -11.83 11.52
CA TYR A 412 -6.80 -12.71 10.34
C TYR A 412 -8.00 -12.55 9.40
N ARG A 413 -9.01 -11.76 9.78
CA ARG A 413 -10.20 -11.40 8.96
C ARG A 413 -11.16 -12.52 8.62
N LEU A 414 -10.80 -13.77 8.90
CA LEU A 414 -11.60 -14.95 8.56
C LEU A 414 -12.37 -15.48 9.78
N ARG A 415 -13.42 -16.25 9.50
CA ARG A 415 -14.12 -17.05 10.50
C ARG A 415 -13.25 -18.21 11.02
N LYS A 416 -13.56 -18.72 12.20
CA LYS A 416 -12.74 -19.74 12.90
C LYS A 416 -12.61 -21.03 12.09
N GLU A 417 -13.67 -21.40 11.39
CA GLU A 417 -13.77 -22.59 10.55
C GLU A 417 -12.74 -22.57 9.41
N ALA A 418 -12.47 -21.41 8.84
CA ALA A 418 -11.42 -21.25 7.83
C ALA A 418 -10.01 -21.41 8.43
N LEU A 419 -9.82 -21.08 9.71
CA LEU A 419 -8.53 -21.19 10.41
C LEU A 419 -8.23 -22.62 10.88
N TYR A 420 -9.24 -23.51 10.88
CA TYR A 420 -9.04 -24.94 11.16
C TYR A 420 -8.38 -25.67 9.97
N VAL A 421 -8.46 -25.10 8.77
CA VAL A 421 -7.85 -25.68 7.56
C VAL A 421 -6.38 -25.31 7.49
N LYS A 422 -5.51 -26.32 7.40
CA LYS A 422 -4.07 -26.17 7.42
C LYS A 422 -3.40 -26.78 6.19
N VAL A 423 -2.33 -26.15 5.73
CA VAL A 423 -1.38 -26.66 4.72
C VAL A 423 0.01 -26.58 5.34
N GLY A 424 0.78 -27.66 5.31
CA GLY A 424 2.10 -27.69 5.96
C GLY A 424 2.08 -27.35 7.46
N GLY A 425 0.96 -27.63 8.14
CA GLY A 425 0.79 -27.36 9.57
C GLY A 425 0.31 -25.94 9.92
N LEU A 426 0.16 -25.04 8.96
CA LEU A 426 -0.24 -23.63 9.18
C LEU A 426 -1.54 -23.28 8.46
N HIS A 427 -2.33 -22.38 9.05
CA HIS A 427 -3.54 -21.85 8.42
C HIS A 427 -3.26 -20.60 7.56
N ILE A 428 -4.17 -20.26 6.65
CA ILE A 428 -3.96 -19.19 5.65
C ILE A 428 -3.62 -17.83 6.28
N GLY A 429 -4.24 -17.51 7.42
CA GLY A 429 -3.97 -16.27 8.17
C GLY A 429 -2.52 -16.15 8.67
N GLU A 430 -1.91 -17.23 9.13
CA GLU A 430 -0.52 -17.25 9.61
C GLU A 430 0.45 -16.94 8.47
N LEU A 431 0.23 -17.56 7.30
CA LEU A 431 1.04 -17.28 6.11
C LEU A 431 0.94 -15.81 5.67
N CYS A 432 -0.23 -15.18 5.85
CA CYS A 432 -0.43 -13.79 5.46
C CYS A 432 0.25 -12.77 6.40
N GLU A 433 0.57 -13.17 7.63
CA GLU A 433 1.31 -12.35 8.61
C GLU A 433 2.84 -12.52 8.48
N MET A 434 3.32 -13.54 7.77
CA MET A 434 4.74 -13.69 7.50
C MET A 434 5.25 -12.61 6.54
N PRO A 435 6.48 -12.08 6.75
CA PRO A 435 7.17 -11.33 5.72
C PRO A 435 7.32 -12.18 4.45
N VAL A 436 7.15 -11.56 3.28
CA VAL A 436 7.20 -12.24 1.98
C VAL A 436 8.49 -13.06 1.79
N ARG A 437 9.62 -12.59 2.30
CA ARG A 437 10.89 -13.34 2.30
C ARG A 437 10.76 -14.69 3.02
N ASP A 438 10.17 -14.67 4.21
CA ASP A 438 10.08 -15.84 5.07
C ASP A 438 8.98 -16.79 4.52
N LEU A 439 7.91 -16.22 3.95
CA LEU A 439 6.88 -16.95 3.23
C LEU A 439 7.43 -17.67 1.98
N GLN A 440 8.32 -17.02 1.22
CA GLN A 440 8.98 -17.65 0.07
C GLN A 440 9.81 -18.87 0.49
N GLN A 441 10.56 -18.74 1.59
CA GLN A 441 11.34 -19.84 2.16
C GLN A 441 10.41 -20.98 2.61
N TRP A 442 9.30 -20.65 3.29
CA TRP A 442 8.32 -21.64 3.71
C TRP A 442 7.74 -22.44 2.54
N PHE A 443 7.43 -21.80 1.40
CA PHE A 443 6.97 -22.51 0.21
C PHE A 443 8.04 -23.37 -0.46
N ALA A 444 9.32 -23.00 -0.34
CA ALA A 444 10.43 -23.81 -0.83
C ALA A 444 10.63 -25.08 0.00
N ASP A 445 10.38 -25.00 1.31
CA ASP A 445 10.52 -26.11 2.26
C ASP A 445 9.23 -26.94 2.42
N LEU A 446 8.13 -26.53 1.79
CA LEU A 446 6.83 -27.17 1.90
C LEU A 446 6.84 -28.59 1.33
N GLN A 447 6.57 -29.57 2.19
CA GLN A 447 6.41 -30.97 1.79
C GLN A 447 4.92 -31.32 1.69
N LEU A 448 4.50 -31.76 0.50
CA LEU A 448 3.15 -32.22 0.22
C LEU A 448 3.16 -33.71 -0.13
N SER A 449 2.00 -34.37 0.02
CA SER A 449 1.84 -35.74 -0.51
C SER A 449 1.95 -35.74 -2.04
N GLU A 450 2.24 -36.88 -2.66
CA GLU A 450 2.35 -36.96 -4.13
C GLU A 450 1.06 -36.48 -4.83
N TYR A 451 -0.09 -36.84 -4.27
CA TYR A 451 -1.40 -36.41 -4.77
C TYR A 451 -1.57 -34.89 -4.63
N ASP A 452 -1.34 -34.33 -3.43
CA ASP A 452 -1.47 -32.89 -3.18
C ASP A 452 -0.51 -32.08 -4.05
N GLN A 453 0.72 -32.58 -4.25
CA GLN A 453 1.71 -31.95 -5.10
C GLN A 453 1.25 -31.88 -6.56
N GLN A 454 0.59 -32.94 -7.06
CA GLN A 454 0.03 -32.96 -8.41
C GLN A 454 -1.12 -31.96 -8.57
N VAL A 455 -2.02 -31.89 -7.59
CA VAL A 455 -3.15 -30.95 -7.58
C VAL A 455 -2.68 -29.50 -7.46
N ALA A 456 -1.72 -29.23 -6.58
CA ALA A 456 -1.21 -27.89 -6.30
C ALA A 456 -0.18 -27.38 -7.32
N LYS A 457 0.37 -28.25 -8.19
CA LYS A 457 1.51 -27.93 -9.08
C LYS A 457 1.39 -26.56 -9.79
N ARG A 458 0.26 -26.29 -10.46
CA ARG A 458 0.06 -25.03 -11.19
C ARG A 458 -0.10 -23.83 -10.24
N ILE A 459 -0.79 -24.04 -9.12
CA ILE A 459 -1.01 -23.00 -8.10
C ILE A 459 0.33 -22.60 -7.46
N LEU A 460 1.19 -23.57 -7.14
CA LEU A 460 2.51 -23.33 -6.57
C LEU A 460 3.46 -22.61 -7.52
N ILE A 461 3.37 -22.86 -8.84
CA ILE A 461 4.14 -22.10 -9.83
C ILE A 461 3.78 -20.61 -9.78
N GLU A 462 2.49 -20.29 -9.79
CA GLU A 462 2.00 -18.91 -9.75
C GLU A 462 2.33 -18.20 -8.42
N ILE A 463 2.16 -18.88 -7.29
CA ILE A 463 2.51 -18.35 -5.96
C ILE A 463 4.01 -18.04 -5.91
N ASN A 464 4.87 -19.02 -6.24
CA ASN A 464 6.31 -18.84 -6.17
C ASN A 464 6.81 -17.77 -7.14
N HIS A 465 6.25 -17.69 -8.34
CA HIS A 465 6.57 -16.64 -9.30
C HIS A 465 6.24 -15.25 -8.74
N ARG A 466 5.04 -15.04 -8.20
CA ARG A 466 4.61 -13.74 -7.65
C ARG A 466 5.37 -13.35 -6.38
N LEU A 467 5.67 -14.30 -5.50
CA LEU A 467 6.53 -14.07 -4.33
C LEU A 467 7.94 -13.67 -4.75
N LYS A 468 8.50 -14.36 -5.75
CA LYS A 468 9.81 -14.00 -6.31
C LYS A 468 9.79 -12.59 -6.90
N THR A 469 8.78 -12.25 -7.69
CA THR A 469 8.67 -10.90 -8.25
C THR A 469 8.59 -9.83 -7.17
N LEU A 470 7.85 -10.05 -6.07
CA LEU A 470 7.81 -9.14 -4.92
C LEU A 470 9.20 -8.97 -4.27
N MET A 471 9.99 -10.05 -4.19
CA MET A 471 11.36 -10.00 -3.70
C MET A 471 12.27 -9.22 -4.65
N ASP A 472 12.13 -9.42 -5.96
CA ASP A 472 12.91 -8.76 -7.00
C ASP A 472 12.65 -7.25 -7.03
N VAL A 473 11.41 -6.81 -6.80
CA VAL A 473 11.09 -5.37 -6.61
C VAL A 473 11.41 -4.84 -5.21
N GLY A 474 12.03 -5.63 -4.34
CA GLY A 474 12.50 -5.18 -3.02
C GLY A 474 11.43 -5.05 -1.94
N LEU A 475 10.27 -5.71 -2.11
CA LEU A 475 9.14 -5.68 -1.17
C LEU A 475 9.09 -6.90 -0.22
N GLY A 476 10.19 -7.63 -0.10
CA GLY A 476 10.29 -8.84 0.73
C GLY A 476 10.01 -8.66 2.22
N TYR A 477 10.07 -7.43 2.73
CA TYR A 477 9.80 -7.09 4.14
C TYR A 477 8.31 -6.88 4.43
N LEU A 478 7.45 -6.84 3.41
CA LEU A 478 6.01 -6.68 3.58
C LEU A 478 5.35 -8.00 3.96
N THR A 479 4.23 -7.92 4.67
CA THR A 479 3.31 -9.04 4.89
C THR A 479 2.15 -8.94 3.91
N LEU A 480 1.53 -10.08 3.56
CA LEU A 480 0.38 -10.09 2.65
C LEU A 480 -0.86 -9.45 3.28
N ASN A 481 -0.97 -9.44 4.62
CA ASN A 481 -2.08 -8.81 5.33
C ASN A 481 -1.93 -7.29 5.50
N ARG A 482 -0.78 -6.70 5.13
CA ARG A 482 -0.57 -5.24 5.20
C ARG A 482 -1.63 -4.52 4.37
N LEU A 483 -2.27 -3.52 4.96
CA LEU A 483 -3.34 -2.75 4.33
C LEU A 483 -2.80 -1.89 3.18
N ALA A 484 -3.52 -1.88 2.05
CA ALA A 484 -3.13 -1.15 0.85
C ALA A 484 -2.98 0.37 1.09
N ASN A 485 -3.84 0.95 1.93
CA ASN A 485 -3.81 2.37 2.27
C ASN A 485 -2.64 2.78 3.18
N SER A 486 -1.90 1.82 3.75
CA SER A 486 -0.71 2.05 4.57
C SER A 486 0.59 2.03 3.77
N LEU A 487 0.51 1.79 2.47
CA LEU A 487 1.65 1.74 1.57
C LEU A 487 2.04 3.16 1.13
N SER A 488 3.34 3.38 1.00
CA SER A 488 3.87 4.56 0.29
C SER A 488 3.56 4.50 -1.21
N GLY A 489 3.65 5.65 -1.89
CA GLY A 489 3.46 5.72 -3.35
C GLY A 489 4.38 4.75 -4.11
N GLY A 490 5.66 4.71 -3.76
CA GLY A 490 6.64 3.78 -4.34
C GLY A 490 6.34 2.30 -4.01
N GLU A 491 5.92 1.97 -2.79
CA GLU A 491 5.49 0.59 -2.45
C GLU A 491 4.28 0.17 -3.29
N SER A 492 3.28 1.04 -3.44
CA SER A 492 2.07 0.80 -4.25
C SER A 492 2.43 0.57 -5.73
N GLN A 493 3.30 1.41 -6.28
CA GLN A 493 3.76 1.31 -7.67
C GLN A 493 4.49 -0.02 -7.94
N ARG A 494 5.39 -0.43 -7.03
CA ARG A 494 6.12 -1.70 -7.13
C ARG A 494 5.21 -2.93 -7.00
N ILE A 495 4.15 -2.84 -6.20
CA ILE A 495 3.11 -3.89 -6.16
C ILE A 495 2.37 -3.99 -7.50
N GLN A 496 2.02 -2.87 -8.13
CA GLN A 496 1.39 -2.87 -9.45
C GLN A 496 2.31 -3.44 -10.55
N LEU A 497 3.62 -3.17 -10.46
CA LEU A 497 4.63 -3.79 -11.32
C LEU A 497 4.64 -5.32 -11.17
N THR A 498 4.55 -5.81 -9.93
CA THR A 498 4.49 -7.24 -9.66
C THR A 498 3.27 -7.88 -10.32
N ARG A 499 2.11 -7.23 -10.24
CA ARG A 499 0.89 -7.69 -10.91
C ARG A 499 1.05 -7.74 -12.43
N SER A 500 1.68 -6.72 -13.01
CA SER A 500 1.93 -6.62 -14.45
C SER A 500 2.82 -7.77 -14.95
N LEU A 501 3.94 -8.01 -14.27
CA LEU A 501 4.81 -9.16 -14.57
C LEU A 501 4.08 -10.50 -14.43
N GLY A 502 3.23 -10.65 -13.41
CA GLY A 502 2.45 -11.88 -13.20
C GLY A 502 1.33 -12.15 -14.22
N SER A 503 1.03 -11.20 -15.11
CA SER A 503 -0.03 -11.32 -16.13
C SER A 503 0.45 -11.80 -17.50
N ASN A 504 1.76 -11.94 -17.72
CA ASN A 504 2.38 -12.41 -18.97
C ASN A 504 1.83 -11.74 -20.25
N LEU A 505 1.48 -10.45 -20.17
CA LEU A 505 1.04 -9.67 -21.34
C LEU A 505 2.23 -9.42 -22.28
N THR A 506 1.95 -9.45 -23.59
CA THR A 506 2.93 -9.18 -24.66
C THR A 506 2.40 -8.10 -25.60
N ASN A 507 3.28 -7.45 -26.38
CA ASN A 507 2.93 -6.36 -27.30
C ASN A 507 2.16 -5.20 -26.64
N SER A 508 2.44 -4.94 -25.37
CA SER A 508 1.83 -3.83 -24.62
C SER A 508 2.83 -2.69 -24.42
N LEU A 509 2.31 -1.46 -24.26
CA LEU A 509 3.08 -0.27 -23.92
C LEU A 509 2.94 0.02 -22.43
N TYR A 510 4.00 -0.20 -21.66
CA TYR A 510 4.05 0.15 -20.25
C TYR A 510 4.66 1.52 -20.08
N ILE A 511 3.96 2.42 -19.39
CA ILE A 511 4.42 3.77 -19.08
C ILE A 511 4.55 3.90 -17.56
N LEU A 512 5.74 4.18 -17.08
CA LEU A 512 6.04 4.32 -15.66
C LEU A 512 6.48 5.74 -15.36
N ASP A 513 5.92 6.30 -14.30
CA ASP A 513 6.27 7.63 -13.81
C ASP A 513 7.22 7.50 -12.62
N GLU A 514 8.50 7.77 -12.87
CA GLU A 514 9.59 7.84 -11.88
C GLU A 514 9.59 6.68 -10.87
N PRO A 515 9.74 5.42 -11.34
CA PRO A 515 9.65 4.24 -10.49
C PRO A 515 10.81 4.08 -9.50
N SER A 516 11.88 4.89 -9.61
CA SER A 516 12.96 4.96 -8.64
C SER A 516 12.61 5.75 -7.37
N ILE A 517 11.45 6.42 -7.31
CA ILE A 517 11.12 7.28 -6.17
C ILE A 517 11.09 6.49 -4.85
N GLY A 518 11.74 7.07 -3.84
CA GLY A 518 11.90 6.49 -2.51
C GLY A 518 12.67 5.16 -2.51
N LEU A 519 13.43 4.85 -3.59
CA LEU A 519 14.35 3.72 -3.65
C LEU A 519 15.78 4.15 -3.36
N HIS A 520 16.46 3.31 -2.60
CA HIS A 520 17.90 3.37 -2.48
C HIS A 520 18.56 2.85 -3.78
N SER A 521 19.71 3.38 -4.20
CA SER A 521 20.39 3.01 -5.45
C SER A 521 20.59 1.50 -5.65
N ARG A 522 20.85 0.77 -4.55
CA ARG A 522 20.88 -0.71 -4.51
C ARG A 522 19.61 -1.35 -5.07
N ASP A 523 18.46 -0.84 -4.66
CA ASP A 523 17.15 -1.37 -5.03
C ASP A 523 16.74 -0.88 -6.43
N THR A 524 17.23 0.28 -6.85
CA THR A 524 17.14 0.77 -8.25
C THR A 524 17.76 -0.23 -9.23
N GLU A 525 18.94 -0.78 -8.94
CA GLU A 525 19.55 -1.83 -9.79
C GLU A 525 18.64 -3.06 -9.96
N ARG A 526 17.88 -3.43 -8.93
CA ARG A 526 16.95 -4.57 -9.00
C ARG A 526 15.72 -4.23 -9.83
N LEU A 527 15.18 -3.02 -9.65
CA LEU A 527 14.08 -2.52 -10.45
C LEU A 527 14.43 -2.48 -11.95
N ILE A 528 15.64 -2.03 -12.31
CA ILE A 528 16.09 -2.04 -13.71
C ILE A 528 16.04 -3.45 -14.30
N ARG A 529 16.41 -4.49 -13.55
CA ARG A 529 16.32 -5.89 -14.01
C ARG A 529 14.87 -6.27 -14.30
N VAL A 530 13.97 -5.96 -13.38
CA VAL A 530 12.52 -6.19 -13.53
C VAL A 530 11.96 -5.47 -14.77
N LEU A 531 12.37 -4.23 -15.03
CA LEU A 531 11.94 -3.48 -16.21
C LEU A 531 12.46 -4.11 -17.51
N LYS A 532 13.70 -4.61 -17.50
CA LYS A 532 14.27 -5.36 -18.63
C LYS A 532 13.55 -6.68 -18.86
N GLU A 533 13.20 -7.41 -17.79
CA GLU A 533 12.38 -8.63 -17.91
C GLU A 533 11.00 -8.32 -18.54
N LEU A 534 10.35 -7.24 -18.09
CA LEU A 534 9.07 -6.80 -18.68
C LEU A 534 9.21 -6.47 -20.18
N ARG A 535 10.30 -5.82 -20.58
CA ARG A 535 10.65 -5.58 -21.98
C ARG A 535 10.88 -6.89 -22.74
N ASP A 536 11.65 -7.81 -22.15
CA ASP A 536 12.08 -9.07 -22.79
C ASP A 536 10.91 -10.04 -23.02
N LEU A 537 9.78 -9.86 -22.33
CA LEU A 537 8.49 -10.49 -22.65
C LEU A 537 7.88 -10.01 -23.99
N GLY A 538 8.51 -9.07 -24.69
CA GLY A 538 8.01 -8.50 -25.94
C GLY A 538 7.11 -7.27 -25.71
N ASN A 539 7.37 -6.51 -24.66
CA ASN A 539 6.68 -5.25 -24.37
C ASN A 539 7.60 -4.05 -24.62
N THR A 540 6.99 -2.89 -24.83
CA THR A 540 7.72 -1.61 -24.88
C THR A 540 7.57 -0.92 -23.53
N VAL A 541 8.68 -0.60 -22.88
CA VAL A 541 8.68 -0.02 -21.52
C VAL A 541 9.21 1.41 -21.62
N VAL A 542 8.35 2.39 -21.37
CA VAL A 542 8.68 3.82 -21.35
C VAL A 542 8.67 4.32 -19.92
N VAL A 543 9.78 4.87 -19.47
CA VAL A 543 9.95 5.32 -18.08
C VAL A 543 10.32 6.79 -18.07
N VAL A 544 9.57 7.60 -17.33
CA VAL A 544 9.97 8.98 -17.03
C VAL A 544 10.93 8.95 -15.85
N GLU A 545 12.18 9.38 -16.02
CA GLU A 545 13.20 9.24 -14.97
C GLU A 545 14.29 10.31 -14.98
N HIS A 546 14.92 10.43 -13.81
CA HIS A 546 16.07 11.30 -13.54
C HIS A 546 17.27 10.53 -12.98
N ASP A 547 17.11 9.26 -12.64
CA ASP A 547 18.19 8.42 -12.12
C ASP A 547 19.23 8.05 -13.19
N GLU A 548 20.51 8.24 -12.84
CA GLU A 548 21.65 7.96 -13.72
C GLU A 548 21.76 6.48 -14.11
N LEU A 549 21.52 5.56 -13.17
CA LEU A 549 21.63 4.12 -13.44
C LEU A 549 20.56 3.68 -14.44
N MET A 550 19.34 4.19 -14.31
CA MET A 550 18.27 3.91 -15.28
C MET A 550 18.60 4.42 -16.66
N MET A 551 19.06 5.67 -16.77
CA MET A 551 19.47 6.26 -18.05
C MET A 551 20.60 5.44 -18.71
N ARG A 552 21.59 5.02 -17.92
CA ARG A 552 22.72 4.22 -18.41
C ARG A 552 22.29 2.86 -18.95
N GLU A 553 21.31 2.23 -18.32
CA GLU A 553 20.84 0.88 -18.66
C GLU A 553 19.70 0.86 -19.69
N ALA A 554 19.23 2.03 -20.14
CA ALA A 554 18.19 2.19 -21.14
C ALA A 554 18.70 1.88 -22.55
N ASP A 555 17.83 1.28 -23.38
CA ASP A 555 18.14 1.04 -24.79
C ASP A 555 18.02 2.32 -25.62
N HIS A 556 17.16 3.25 -25.20
CA HIS A 556 16.91 4.53 -25.85
C HIS A 556 16.54 5.59 -24.82
N ILE A 557 16.98 6.81 -25.03
CA ILE A 557 16.74 7.96 -24.15
C ILE A 557 16.18 9.09 -24.99
N ILE A 558 15.15 9.75 -24.49
CA ILE A 558 14.57 10.97 -25.05
C ILE A 558 14.77 12.08 -24.02
N ASP A 559 15.61 13.06 -24.35
CA ASP A 559 15.88 14.23 -23.50
C ASP A 559 14.96 15.39 -23.88
N MET A 560 14.08 15.76 -22.94
CA MET A 560 13.13 16.87 -23.05
C MET A 560 13.77 18.14 -22.49
N GLY A 561 13.69 19.25 -23.21
CA GLY A 561 14.28 20.49 -22.74
C GLY A 561 14.58 21.49 -23.86
N PRO A 562 15.46 22.49 -23.64
CA PRO A 562 16.45 22.53 -22.56
C PRO A 562 15.95 23.10 -21.22
N LEU A 563 14.79 23.76 -21.19
CA LEU A 563 14.25 24.45 -20.00
C LEU A 563 12.79 24.03 -19.69
N ALA A 564 12.14 24.67 -18.72
CA ALA A 564 10.80 24.31 -18.24
C ALA A 564 9.68 25.16 -18.88
N SER A 565 8.44 24.66 -18.86
CA SER A 565 7.21 25.32 -19.36
C SER A 565 7.38 25.87 -20.79
N HIS A 566 7.08 27.14 -21.05
CA HIS A 566 7.11 27.78 -22.36
C HIS A 566 8.52 27.81 -22.99
N LEU A 567 9.58 27.71 -22.19
CA LEU A 567 10.96 27.61 -22.66
C LEU A 567 11.40 26.16 -22.92
N GLY A 568 10.58 25.18 -22.52
CA GLY A 568 10.76 23.75 -22.78
C GLY A 568 9.90 23.25 -23.94
N GLY A 569 9.45 22.00 -23.82
CA GLY A 569 8.50 21.40 -24.75
C GLY A 569 9.12 20.98 -26.08
N GLU A 570 10.44 20.85 -26.16
CA GLU A 570 11.18 20.39 -27.33
C GLU A 570 11.97 19.13 -26.99
N VAL A 571 12.22 18.29 -27.99
CA VAL A 571 13.13 17.14 -27.86
C VAL A 571 14.52 17.61 -28.24
N VAL A 572 15.43 17.69 -27.26
CA VAL A 572 16.79 18.19 -27.44
C VAL A 572 17.68 17.12 -28.08
N ALA A 573 17.52 15.90 -27.59
CA ALA A 573 18.28 14.74 -28.02
C ALA A 573 17.40 13.49 -27.91
N ALA A 574 17.57 12.55 -28.84
CA ALA A 574 16.96 11.23 -28.77
C ALA A 574 17.96 10.23 -29.35
N GLY A 575 18.29 9.19 -28.58
CA GLY A 575 19.40 8.30 -28.92
C GLY A 575 19.72 7.29 -27.84
N ASN A 576 20.82 6.56 -27.98
CA ASN A 576 21.38 5.75 -26.90
C ASN A 576 22.14 6.63 -25.87
N TYR A 577 22.56 6.03 -24.75
CA TYR A 577 23.26 6.75 -23.67
C TYR A 577 24.50 7.54 -24.15
N GLN A 578 25.30 6.97 -25.05
CA GLN A 578 26.50 7.63 -25.57
C GLN A 578 26.13 8.84 -26.44
N GLU A 579 25.10 8.71 -27.28
CA GLU A 579 24.61 9.82 -28.12
C GLU A 579 24.05 10.99 -27.30
N ILE A 580 23.47 10.73 -26.12
CA ILE A 580 23.03 11.79 -25.21
C ILE A 580 24.23 12.51 -24.58
N ILE A 581 25.24 11.76 -24.12
CA ILE A 581 26.48 12.33 -23.53
C ILE A 581 27.23 13.22 -24.53
N ASP A 582 27.29 12.79 -25.79
CA ASP A 582 28.03 13.51 -26.84
C ASP A 582 27.25 14.74 -27.36
N ASN A 583 25.98 14.91 -26.98
CA ASN A 583 25.16 16.03 -27.42
C ASN A 583 25.37 17.27 -26.53
N GLU A 584 26.11 18.26 -27.05
CA GLU A 584 26.41 19.52 -26.36
C GLU A 584 25.18 20.38 -26.00
N LYS A 585 24.02 20.14 -26.62
CA LYS A 585 22.78 20.85 -26.30
C LYS A 585 22.03 20.20 -25.13
N SER A 586 22.26 18.91 -24.87
CA SER A 586 21.62 18.19 -23.78
C SER A 586 22.17 18.67 -22.44
N LEU A 587 21.29 19.25 -21.61
CA LEU A 587 21.67 19.60 -20.25
C LEU A 587 21.96 18.33 -19.43
N THR A 588 21.15 17.29 -19.63
CA THR A 588 21.33 15.98 -19.00
C THR A 588 22.66 15.35 -19.41
N GLY A 589 22.99 15.36 -20.70
CA GLY A 589 24.28 14.90 -21.24
C GLY A 589 25.48 15.57 -20.55
N LYS A 590 25.42 16.87 -20.26
CA LYS A 590 26.48 17.59 -19.53
C LYS A 590 26.68 17.10 -18.10
N TYR A 591 25.61 16.75 -17.39
CA TYR A 591 25.72 16.16 -16.06
C TYR A 591 26.27 14.73 -16.12
N LEU A 592 25.75 13.91 -17.04
CA LEU A 592 26.20 12.53 -17.23
C LEU A 592 27.68 12.44 -17.67
N LYS A 593 28.15 13.40 -18.45
CA LYS A 593 29.56 13.53 -18.86
C LYS A 593 30.47 14.05 -17.73
N GLY A 594 29.90 14.67 -16.70
CA GLY A 594 30.63 15.33 -15.62
C GLY A 594 31.13 16.74 -15.93
N GLU A 595 30.69 17.37 -17.03
CA GLU A 595 30.98 18.79 -17.31
C GLU A 595 30.26 19.72 -16.32
N LEU A 596 29.06 19.33 -15.90
CA LEU A 596 28.32 19.93 -14.80
C LEU A 596 28.21 18.91 -13.67
N SER A 597 28.47 19.33 -12.44
CA SER A 597 28.34 18.49 -11.25
C SER A 597 27.70 19.28 -10.10
N ILE A 598 27.12 18.55 -9.16
CA ILE A 598 26.86 19.07 -7.82
C ILE A 598 28.06 18.70 -6.97
N ASP A 599 28.85 19.69 -6.55
CA ASP A 599 30.05 19.43 -5.76
C ASP A 599 29.73 19.36 -4.26
N ALA A 600 30.50 18.55 -3.54
CA ALA A 600 30.45 18.54 -2.08
C ALA A 600 30.92 19.90 -1.52
N PRO A 601 30.37 20.35 -0.37
CA PRO A 601 30.79 21.60 0.25
C PRO A 601 32.28 21.56 0.59
N LYS A 602 33.01 22.62 0.22
CA LYS A 602 34.46 22.73 0.50
C LYS A 602 34.78 22.72 1.99
N THR A 603 33.86 23.25 2.80
CA THR A 603 33.98 23.31 4.26
C THR A 603 32.66 22.88 4.87
N VAL A 604 32.70 21.85 5.71
CA VAL A 604 31.55 21.36 6.48
C VAL A 604 31.29 22.30 7.67
N ARG A 605 30.03 22.65 7.90
CA ARG A 605 29.64 23.50 9.03
C ARG A 605 29.86 22.75 10.35
N LYS A 606 30.51 23.41 11.30
CA LYS A 606 30.67 22.87 12.66
C LYS A 606 29.43 23.21 13.49
N TRP A 607 29.06 22.29 14.37
CA TRP A 607 27.94 22.44 15.28
C TRP A 607 28.39 22.23 16.73
N THR A 608 27.69 22.90 17.65
CA THR A 608 27.89 22.77 19.11
C THR A 608 26.60 22.43 19.85
N ARG A 609 25.48 22.38 19.12
CA ARG A 609 24.12 22.21 19.63
C ARG A 609 23.45 21.09 18.89
N SER A 610 22.64 20.30 19.58
CA SER A 610 21.98 19.14 19.00
C SER A 610 20.69 18.78 19.72
N ILE A 611 19.86 17.99 19.04
CA ILE A 611 18.71 17.31 19.62
C ILE A 611 19.02 15.82 19.61
N LYS A 612 18.83 15.15 20.74
CA LYS A 612 19.12 13.74 20.91
C LYS A 612 17.84 12.96 21.15
N VAL A 613 17.59 11.95 20.32
CA VAL A 613 16.53 10.96 20.51
C VAL A 613 17.14 9.71 21.09
N GLU A 614 16.70 9.28 22.27
CA GLU A 614 17.23 8.11 22.96
C GLU A 614 16.22 6.96 22.98
N GLY A 615 16.73 5.74 22.77
CA GLY A 615 15.97 4.49 22.92
C GLY A 615 14.74 4.40 22.02
N ALA A 616 14.83 4.82 20.76
CA ALA A 616 13.77 4.69 19.77
C ALA A 616 13.48 3.21 19.45
N ARG A 617 12.23 2.79 19.64
CA ARG A 617 11.75 1.39 19.54
C ARG A 617 10.46 1.23 18.74
N GLN A 618 9.99 2.28 18.08
CA GLN A 618 8.79 2.20 17.25
C GLN A 618 9.04 1.32 16.01
N ASN A 619 8.05 0.49 15.65
CA ASN A 619 8.09 -0.44 14.52
C ASN A 619 9.34 -1.33 14.55
N ASN A 620 10.21 -1.24 13.55
CA ASN A 620 11.42 -2.05 13.42
C ASN A 620 12.67 -1.43 14.07
N LEU A 621 12.59 -0.24 14.69
CA LEU A 621 13.75 0.40 15.34
C LEU A 621 14.22 -0.40 16.57
N LYS A 622 15.53 -0.67 16.66
CA LYS A 622 16.14 -1.51 17.69
C LYS A 622 16.84 -0.68 18.77
N ASN A 623 16.07 0.02 19.59
CA ASN A 623 16.57 0.85 20.70
C ASN A 623 17.60 1.91 20.25
N VAL A 624 17.30 2.58 19.13
CA VAL A 624 18.22 3.49 18.46
C VAL A 624 18.39 4.79 19.25
N THR A 625 19.63 5.27 19.34
CA THR A 625 19.94 6.61 19.87
C THR A 625 20.58 7.45 18.76
N ALA A 626 19.93 8.53 18.36
CA ALA A 626 20.33 9.39 17.26
C ALA A 626 20.51 10.83 17.73
N GLU A 627 21.56 11.49 17.26
CA GLU A 627 21.84 12.90 17.54
C GLU A 627 21.72 13.71 16.25
N PHE A 628 20.91 14.77 16.31
CA PHE A 628 20.55 15.66 15.21
C PHE A 628 21.15 17.05 15.46
N PRO A 629 22.25 17.40 14.78
CA PRO A 629 22.87 18.71 14.90
C PRO A 629 21.95 19.87 14.49
N LEU A 630 22.04 20.99 15.22
CA LEU A 630 21.34 22.23 14.89
C LEU A 630 22.23 23.19 14.10
N ASN A 631 21.62 24.14 13.39
CA ASN A 631 22.24 25.13 12.50
C ASN A 631 23.11 24.52 11.38
N THR A 632 22.77 23.30 10.96
CA THR A 632 23.47 22.57 9.90
C THR A 632 22.48 21.90 8.95
N PHE A 633 23.00 21.36 7.86
CA PHE A 633 22.27 20.50 6.95
C PHE A 633 22.48 19.01 7.32
N THR A 634 21.48 18.38 7.92
CA THR A 634 21.54 16.96 8.31
C THR A 634 20.69 16.09 7.38
N VAL A 635 21.23 14.96 6.92
CA VAL A 635 20.51 13.98 6.08
C VAL A 635 20.37 12.64 6.81
N VAL A 636 19.17 12.08 6.83
CA VAL A 636 18.87 10.73 7.31
C VAL A 636 18.75 9.83 6.09
N SER A 637 19.69 8.90 5.93
CA SER A 637 19.77 8.00 4.78
C SER A 637 19.65 6.53 5.18
N GLY A 638 19.71 5.63 4.18
CA GLY A 638 19.58 4.19 4.35
C GLY A 638 18.54 3.56 3.43
N VAL A 639 18.51 2.23 3.37
CA VAL A 639 17.60 1.47 2.48
C VAL A 639 16.11 1.68 2.79
N SER A 640 15.23 1.48 1.81
CA SER A 640 13.79 1.65 1.99
C SER A 640 13.27 0.63 3.00
N GLY A 641 12.51 1.07 4.01
CA GLY A 641 12.10 0.22 5.13
C GLY A 641 13.12 0.05 6.27
N SER A 642 14.26 0.76 6.26
CA SER A 642 15.25 0.70 7.34
C SER A 642 14.84 1.39 8.65
N GLY A 643 13.76 2.18 8.64
CA GLY A 643 13.23 2.90 9.81
C GLY A 643 13.38 4.43 9.78
N LYS A 644 13.86 5.03 8.67
CA LYS A 644 14.06 6.50 8.51
C LYS A 644 12.80 7.31 8.86
N THR A 645 11.69 7.01 8.18
CA THR A 645 10.40 7.67 8.37
C THR A 645 9.88 7.48 9.79
N THR A 646 10.10 6.31 10.39
CA THR A 646 9.72 6.04 11.78
C THR A 646 10.53 6.89 12.76
N LEU A 647 11.85 6.98 12.59
CA LEU A 647 12.71 7.79 13.46
C LEU A 647 12.36 9.27 13.38
N VAL A 648 12.16 9.80 12.17
CA VAL A 648 11.96 11.24 11.96
C VAL A 648 10.49 11.65 12.09
N LYS A 649 9.59 11.07 11.30
CA LYS A 649 8.17 11.51 11.23
C LYS A 649 7.31 10.96 12.36
N GLN A 650 7.61 9.79 12.91
CA GLN A 650 6.79 9.19 13.99
C GLN A 650 7.35 9.45 15.38
N ILE A 651 8.66 9.69 15.54
CA ILE A 651 9.28 9.92 16.86
C ILE A 651 9.72 11.38 17.00
N LEU A 652 10.71 11.82 16.22
CA LEU A 652 11.34 13.13 16.41
C LEU A 652 10.33 14.28 16.24
N TYR A 653 9.64 14.35 15.11
CA TYR A 653 8.72 15.45 14.79
C TYR A 653 7.57 15.60 15.79
N PRO A 654 6.69 14.59 16.01
CA PRO A 654 5.60 14.71 16.96
C PRO A 654 6.10 14.84 18.41
N GLY A 655 7.28 14.27 18.71
CA GLY A 655 7.93 14.44 20.01
C GLY A 655 8.32 15.89 20.29
N LEU A 656 8.91 16.59 19.31
CA LEU A 656 9.26 18.01 19.43
C LEU A 656 8.02 18.91 19.49
N GLN A 657 7.00 18.65 18.67
CA GLN A 657 5.73 19.40 18.72
C GLN A 657 5.07 19.30 20.10
N LYS A 658 5.02 18.09 20.66
CA LYS A 658 4.46 17.86 22.00
C LYS A 658 5.23 18.61 23.09
N ILE A 659 6.56 18.68 22.99
CA ILE A 659 7.41 19.43 23.92
C ILE A 659 7.15 20.95 23.82
N LYS A 660 6.88 21.46 22.61
CA LYS A 660 6.50 22.86 22.38
C LYS A 660 5.05 23.20 22.75
N GLY A 661 4.26 22.22 23.17
CA GLY A 661 2.85 22.41 23.51
C GLY A 661 1.94 22.58 22.29
N GLU A 662 2.42 22.22 21.10
CA GLU A 662 1.64 22.20 19.88
C GLU A 662 0.80 20.92 19.77
N PHE A 663 -0.26 20.97 18.96
CA PHE A 663 -1.02 19.76 18.64
C PHE A 663 -0.13 18.84 17.81
N ALA A 664 0.10 17.63 18.33
CA ALA A 664 0.96 16.64 17.70
C ALA A 664 0.21 15.33 17.52
N ASP A 665 0.53 14.62 16.45
CA ASP A 665 0.16 13.23 16.29
C ASP A 665 0.78 12.38 17.43
N LYS A 666 0.28 11.15 17.56
CA LYS A 666 0.79 10.21 18.56
C LYS A 666 2.30 10.01 18.38
N VAL A 667 3.06 10.33 19.43
CA VAL A 667 4.52 10.13 19.44
C VAL A 667 4.83 8.63 19.52
N GLY A 668 5.67 8.15 18.61
CA GLY A 668 6.14 6.77 18.56
C GLY A 668 6.96 6.38 19.79
N LEU A 669 7.11 5.07 20.00
CA LEU A 669 7.82 4.50 21.14
C LEU A 669 9.31 4.90 21.16
N HIS A 670 9.70 5.63 22.21
CA HIS A 670 11.07 6.06 22.48
C HIS A 670 11.25 6.29 23.99
N LYS A 671 12.50 6.44 24.46
CA LYS A 671 12.81 6.69 25.87
C LYS A 671 12.70 8.18 26.22
N SER A 672 13.44 9.03 25.51
CA SER A 672 13.51 10.47 25.79
C SER A 672 13.98 11.24 24.56
N ILE A 673 13.58 12.52 24.49
CA ILE A 673 14.11 13.50 23.53
C ILE A 673 14.72 14.62 24.37
N THR A 674 16.02 14.85 24.24
CA THR A 674 16.81 15.82 25.02
C THR A 674 17.66 16.70 24.10
N GLY A 675 18.39 17.67 24.66
CA GLY A 675 19.24 18.59 23.91
C GLY A 675 18.69 20.02 23.87
N ASP A 676 19.16 20.83 22.92
CA ASP A 676 18.91 22.28 22.85
C ASP A 676 17.56 22.64 22.20
N ILE A 677 16.48 22.01 22.66
CA ILE A 677 15.13 22.14 22.06
C ILE A 677 14.56 23.56 22.26
N ASP A 678 14.92 24.24 23.34
CA ASP A 678 14.42 25.58 23.68
C ASP A 678 14.81 26.66 22.68
N LEU A 679 15.89 26.45 21.92
CA LEU A 679 16.34 27.38 20.89
C LEU A 679 15.41 27.43 19.67
N LEU A 680 14.67 26.35 19.41
CA LEU A 680 13.77 26.28 18.29
C LEU A 680 12.49 27.07 18.60
N ALA A 681 12.17 28.05 17.76
CA ALA A 681 10.91 28.77 17.84
C ALA A 681 9.74 27.92 17.31
N GLN A 682 9.99 27.16 16.23
CA GLN A 682 8.98 26.34 15.56
C GLN A 682 9.64 25.10 14.92
N ILE A 683 8.87 24.04 14.75
CA ILE A 683 9.24 22.87 13.94
C ILE A 683 8.29 22.78 12.76
N GLU A 684 8.83 22.72 11.55
CA GLU A 684 8.04 22.67 10.32
C GLU A 684 8.35 21.40 9.53
N MET A 685 7.34 20.55 9.34
CA MET A 685 7.44 19.39 8.45
C MET A 685 6.96 19.77 7.05
N VAL A 686 7.86 19.70 6.07
CA VAL A 686 7.56 19.97 4.67
C VAL A 686 7.44 18.64 3.92
N ASP A 687 6.22 18.11 3.88
CA ASP A 687 5.89 16.85 3.22
C ASP A 687 5.43 17.03 1.75
N GLN A 688 5.32 15.89 1.06
CA GLN A 688 4.83 15.80 -0.33
C GLN A 688 3.30 15.86 -0.45
N ASN A 689 2.58 15.99 0.67
CA ASN A 689 1.12 16.07 0.61
C ASN A 689 0.70 17.31 -0.18
N PRO A 690 -0.39 17.22 -0.98
CA PRO A 690 -0.92 18.36 -1.72
C PRO A 690 -1.11 19.57 -0.82
N ILE A 691 -0.77 20.76 -1.32
CA ILE A 691 -0.87 22.02 -0.58
C ILE A 691 -2.31 22.25 -0.07
N GLY A 692 -3.29 21.81 -0.86
CA GLY A 692 -4.68 21.68 -0.46
C GLY A 692 -5.33 20.51 -1.20
N LYS A 693 -6.37 19.92 -0.60
CA LYS A 693 -7.15 18.80 -1.19
C LYS A 693 -8.23 19.25 -2.17
N SER A 694 -8.35 20.56 -2.35
CA SER A 694 -9.36 21.15 -3.22
C SER A 694 -8.63 21.82 -4.37
N SER A 695 -9.19 21.61 -5.56
CA SER A 695 -8.87 22.22 -6.83
C SER A 695 -8.78 23.75 -6.81
N ARG A 696 -9.32 24.36 -5.75
CA ARG A 696 -9.31 25.80 -5.42
C ARG A 696 -8.01 26.33 -4.83
N SER A 697 -7.16 25.45 -4.33
CA SER A 697 -5.84 25.81 -3.82
C SER A 697 -4.90 25.96 -5.00
N ASN A 698 -4.04 26.99 -4.99
CA ASN A 698 -3.04 27.21 -6.04
C ASN A 698 -1.81 27.94 -5.47
N PRO A 699 -0.68 27.98 -6.19
CA PRO A 699 0.55 28.61 -5.70
C PRO A 699 0.34 30.05 -5.22
N VAL A 700 -0.36 30.87 -6.02
CA VAL A 700 -0.51 32.32 -5.75
C VAL A 700 -1.37 32.62 -4.52
N THR A 701 -2.38 31.79 -4.23
CA THR A 701 -3.17 31.90 -3.00
C THR A 701 -2.35 31.47 -1.79
N TYR A 702 -1.51 30.44 -1.93
CA TYR A 702 -0.71 29.92 -0.82
C TYR A 702 0.37 30.90 -0.35
N ILE A 703 1.11 31.52 -1.28
CA ILE A 703 2.09 32.58 -0.94
C ILE A 703 1.44 33.93 -0.61
N LYS A 704 0.10 34.01 -0.59
CA LYS A 704 -0.70 35.22 -0.34
C LYS A 704 -0.39 36.38 -1.29
N ALA A 705 0.15 36.11 -2.48
CA ALA A 705 0.32 37.12 -3.53
C ALA A 705 -1.03 37.48 -4.18
N TYR A 706 -2.00 36.55 -4.16
CA TYR A 706 -3.29 36.77 -4.79
C TYR A 706 -4.11 37.89 -4.16
N ASP A 707 -3.93 38.15 -2.87
CA ASP A 707 -4.65 39.22 -2.16
C ASP A 707 -4.26 40.59 -2.74
N GLU A 708 -2.97 40.83 -2.93
CA GLU A 708 -2.45 42.07 -3.54
C GLU A 708 -2.90 42.22 -5.00
N ILE A 709 -2.93 41.11 -5.76
CA ILE A 709 -3.40 41.10 -7.14
C ILE A 709 -4.90 41.46 -7.18
N ARG A 710 -5.72 40.88 -6.30
CA ARG A 710 -7.17 41.19 -6.24
C ARG A 710 -7.42 42.64 -5.83
N ASP A 711 -6.63 43.17 -4.92
CA ASP A 711 -6.69 44.57 -4.50
C ASP A 711 -6.31 45.52 -5.64
N LEU A 712 -5.31 45.15 -6.46
CA LEU A 712 -4.93 45.88 -7.67
C LEU A 712 -6.09 45.92 -8.68
N TYR A 713 -6.79 44.80 -8.91
CA TYR A 713 -7.93 44.74 -9.83
C TYR A 713 -9.16 45.52 -9.31
N ALA A 714 -9.41 45.51 -8.00
CA ALA A 714 -10.47 46.32 -7.39
C ALA A 714 -10.22 47.84 -7.46
N LYS A 715 -8.97 48.26 -7.67
CA LYS A 715 -8.61 49.67 -7.85
C LYS A 715 -8.78 50.17 -9.30
N GLN A 716 -9.03 49.30 -10.28
CA GLN A 716 -9.18 49.71 -11.67
C GLN A 716 -10.42 50.61 -11.89
N PRO A 717 -10.39 51.56 -12.84
CA PRO A 717 -11.50 52.47 -13.08
C PRO A 717 -12.84 51.75 -13.32
N LEU A 718 -12.84 50.69 -14.14
CA LEU A 718 -14.04 49.91 -14.44
C LEU A 718 -14.61 49.22 -13.20
N SER A 719 -13.73 48.69 -12.34
CA SER A 719 -14.09 48.08 -11.06
C SER A 719 -14.75 49.09 -10.11
N LYS A 720 -14.23 50.32 -10.05
CA LYS A 720 -14.82 51.39 -9.21
C LYS A 720 -16.21 51.79 -9.69
N THR A 721 -16.41 51.94 -11.00
CA THR A 721 -17.72 52.25 -11.58
C THR A 721 -18.75 51.15 -11.33
N ARG A 722 -18.34 49.88 -11.41
CA ARG A 722 -19.22 48.71 -11.20
C ARG A 722 -19.36 48.28 -9.74
N GLY A 723 -18.66 48.94 -8.81
CA GLY A 723 -18.67 48.58 -7.38
C GLY A 723 -17.96 47.25 -7.06
N PHE A 724 -17.09 46.76 -7.95
CA PHE A 724 -16.36 45.52 -7.74
C PHE A 724 -15.30 45.66 -6.65
N GLN A 725 -15.49 44.91 -5.58
CA GLN A 725 -14.56 44.67 -4.48
C GLN A 725 -13.58 43.52 -4.77
N PRO A 726 -12.46 43.39 -4.02
CA PRO A 726 -11.48 42.30 -4.20
C PRO A 726 -12.08 40.89 -4.16
N LYS A 727 -13.20 40.69 -3.44
CA LYS A 727 -13.91 39.41 -3.40
C LYS A 727 -14.47 38.96 -4.76
N HIS A 728 -14.80 39.87 -5.67
CA HIS A 728 -15.33 39.52 -7.00
C HIS A 728 -14.24 38.95 -7.91
N PHE A 729 -12.99 39.34 -7.68
CA PHE A 729 -11.83 38.79 -8.38
C PHE A 729 -11.32 37.51 -7.73
N SER A 730 -12.15 36.80 -6.95
CA SER A 730 -11.83 35.51 -6.36
C SER A 730 -12.73 34.42 -6.92
N PHE A 731 -12.13 33.35 -7.45
CA PHE A 731 -12.89 32.19 -7.92
C PHE A 731 -13.41 31.32 -6.74
N ASN A 732 -12.96 31.59 -5.51
CA ASN A 732 -13.33 30.81 -4.31
C ASN A 732 -14.61 31.30 -3.62
N VAL A 733 -15.01 32.54 -3.87
CA VAL A 733 -16.11 33.21 -3.16
C VAL A 733 -17.24 33.54 -4.13
N ASP A 734 -18.48 33.48 -3.65
CA ASP A 734 -19.64 33.91 -4.43
C ASP A 734 -19.59 35.43 -4.71
N GLY A 735 -19.94 35.79 -5.94
CA GLY A 735 -19.85 37.15 -6.46
C GLY A 735 -19.43 37.14 -7.92
N GLY A 736 -18.13 36.98 -8.19
CA GLY A 736 -17.56 37.06 -9.54
C GLY A 736 -17.17 35.72 -10.19
N ARG A 737 -17.21 34.60 -9.45
CA ARG A 737 -16.96 33.26 -10.00
C ARG A 737 -18.12 32.77 -10.88
N CYS A 738 -17.86 31.85 -11.79
CA CYS A 738 -18.89 31.18 -12.58
C CYS A 738 -19.80 30.32 -11.69
N ASP A 739 -21.12 30.51 -11.80
CA ASP A 739 -22.11 29.82 -10.95
C ASP A 739 -22.26 28.32 -11.32
N ALA A 740 -22.05 27.97 -12.59
CA ALA A 740 -22.24 26.61 -13.10
C ALA A 740 -21.16 25.62 -12.61
N CYS A 741 -19.89 26.01 -12.68
CA CYS A 741 -18.77 25.21 -12.17
C CYS A 741 -18.33 25.65 -10.77
N LYS A 742 -18.99 26.64 -10.15
CA LYS A 742 -18.63 27.20 -8.84
C LYS A 742 -17.16 27.60 -8.70
N GLY A 743 -16.56 28.11 -9.79
CA GLY A 743 -15.16 28.51 -9.85
C GLY A 743 -14.14 27.42 -10.19
N GLU A 744 -14.56 26.17 -10.43
CA GLU A 744 -13.63 25.09 -10.78
C GLU A 744 -13.09 25.19 -12.21
N GLY A 745 -13.93 25.61 -13.16
CA GLY A 745 -13.61 25.66 -14.60
C GLY A 745 -13.93 24.36 -15.34
N GLU A 746 -14.18 23.28 -14.62
CA GLU A 746 -14.54 21.96 -15.16
C GLU A 746 -15.69 21.32 -14.38
N GLN A 747 -16.26 20.26 -14.96
CA GLN A 747 -17.28 19.41 -14.37
C GLN A 747 -16.78 17.96 -14.41
N ILE A 748 -16.83 17.28 -13.27
CA ILE A 748 -16.40 15.88 -13.15
C ILE A 748 -17.61 14.98 -13.36
N VAL A 749 -17.49 14.04 -14.30
CA VAL A 749 -18.47 12.99 -14.55
C VAL A 749 -17.90 11.68 -14.02
N GLU A 750 -18.52 11.15 -12.97
CA GLU A 750 -18.11 9.87 -12.36
C GLU A 750 -18.38 8.70 -13.32
N MET A 751 -17.34 7.89 -13.57
CA MET A 751 -17.42 6.71 -14.45
C MET A 751 -17.38 5.42 -13.62
N GLN A 752 -18.10 4.38 -14.05
CA GLN A 752 -18.17 3.12 -13.27
C GLN A 752 -16.94 2.22 -13.39
N PHE A 753 -16.30 2.17 -14.57
CA PHE A 753 -15.20 1.22 -14.87
C PHE A 753 -13.92 1.89 -15.38
N LEU A 754 -14.00 3.18 -15.70
CA LEU A 754 -12.90 4.00 -16.20
C LEU A 754 -12.62 5.11 -15.17
N ALA A 755 -11.49 5.79 -15.32
CA ALA A 755 -11.23 6.98 -14.53
C ALA A 755 -12.31 8.05 -14.79
N ASP A 756 -12.61 8.86 -13.77
CA ASP A 756 -13.57 9.96 -13.87
C ASP A 756 -13.18 10.91 -15.00
N VAL A 757 -14.19 11.41 -15.73
CA VAL A 757 -13.96 12.26 -16.89
C VAL A 757 -14.13 13.72 -16.48
N HIS A 758 -13.10 14.52 -16.74
CA HIS A 758 -13.09 15.96 -16.53
C HIS A 758 -13.51 16.68 -17.82
N LEU A 759 -14.65 17.38 -17.78
CA LEU A 759 -15.18 18.13 -18.91
C LEU A 759 -15.05 19.64 -18.67
N THR A 760 -14.55 20.38 -19.65
CA THR A 760 -14.49 21.85 -19.56
C THR A 760 -15.89 22.44 -19.38
N CYS A 761 -16.04 23.39 -18.46
CA CYS A 761 -17.33 24.03 -18.19
C CYS A 761 -17.83 24.81 -19.42
N GLU A 762 -19.00 24.43 -19.95
CA GLU A 762 -19.59 25.04 -21.14
C GLU A 762 -19.95 26.53 -20.95
N VAL A 763 -20.31 26.93 -19.72
CA VAL A 763 -20.78 28.30 -19.42
C VAL A 763 -19.64 29.32 -19.41
N CYS A 764 -18.49 28.97 -18.82
CA CYS A 764 -17.35 29.90 -18.73
C CYS A 764 -16.21 29.55 -19.69
N GLY A 765 -16.34 28.46 -20.46
CA GLY A 765 -15.27 27.94 -21.32
C GLY A 765 -13.98 27.65 -20.54
N GLY A 766 -14.08 27.24 -19.27
CA GLY A 766 -12.93 27.00 -18.39
C GLY A 766 -12.36 28.22 -17.66
N LYS A 767 -12.85 29.44 -17.93
CA LYS A 767 -12.28 30.69 -17.38
C LYS A 767 -12.57 30.96 -15.89
N LYS A 768 -13.38 30.14 -15.22
CA LYS A 768 -13.72 30.20 -13.78
C LYS A 768 -14.51 31.43 -13.30
N PHE A 769 -14.57 32.51 -14.07
CA PHE A 769 -15.24 33.77 -13.72
C PHE A 769 -16.45 34.07 -14.60
N LYS A 770 -17.29 35.00 -14.15
CA LYS A 770 -18.33 35.65 -14.97
C LYS A 770 -17.70 36.60 -15.97
N GLU A 771 -18.34 36.77 -17.12
CA GLU A 771 -17.83 37.60 -18.22
C GLU A 771 -17.61 39.06 -17.79
N GLU A 772 -18.51 39.62 -16.99
CA GLU A 772 -18.43 40.99 -16.45
C GLU A 772 -17.15 41.26 -15.62
N VAL A 773 -16.60 40.23 -14.98
CA VAL A 773 -15.37 40.32 -14.18
C VAL A 773 -14.14 40.28 -15.09
N LEU A 774 -14.20 39.50 -16.17
CA LEU A 774 -13.12 39.36 -17.15
C LEU A 774 -12.92 40.62 -18.00
N GLU A 775 -13.95 41.46 -18.12
CA GLU A 775 -13.86 42.78 -18.78
C GLU A 775 -12.94 43.76 -18.04
N VAL A 776 -12.72 43.57 -16.73
CA VAL A 776 -11.76 44.37 -15.98
C VAL A 776 -10.35 43.92 -16.33
N GLN A 777 -9.58 44.81 -16.95
CA GLN A 777 -8.21 44.53 -17.38
C GLN A 777 -7.20 45.46 -16.70
N TYR A 778 -6.01 44.92 -16.46
CA TYR A 778 -4.82 45.68 -16.08
C TYR A 778 -3.73 45.40 -17.12
N LYS A 779 -3.16 46.45 -17.72
CA LYS A 779 -2.20 46.36 -18.84
C LYS A 779 -2.65 45.39 -19.96
N GLY A 780 -3.95 45.38 -20.29
CA GLY A 780 -4.53 44.54 -21.34
C GLY A 780 -4.77 43.07 -20.98
N LYS A 781 -4.61 42.67 -19.71
CA LYS A 781 -4.88 41.31 -19.22
C LYS A 781 -6.00 41.28 -18.19
N SER A 782 -6.93 40.34 -18.30
CA SER A 782 -7.96 40.08 -17.30
C SER A 782 -7.40 39.31 -16.09
N ILE A 783 -8.19 39.19 -15.01
CA ILE A 783 -7.76 38.43 -13.83
C ILE A 783 -7.46 36.95 -14.15
N TYR A 784 -8.18 36.37 -15.12
CA TYR A 784 -7.94 35.00 -15.56
C TYR A 784 -6.61 34.91 -16.33
N ASP A 785 -6.33 35.86 -17.20
CA ASP A 785 -5.07 35.88 -17.97
C ASP A 785 -3.84 35.99 -17.06
N ILE A 786 -3.96 36.69 -15.91
CA ILE A 786 -2.91 36.73 -14.88
C ILE A 786 -2.72 35.36 -14.21
N LEU A 787 -3.80 34.66 -13.93
CA LEU A 787 -3.73 33.31 -13.36
C LEU A 787 -3.10 32.29 -14.31
N GLU A 788 -3.18 32.53 -15.63
CA GLU A 788 -2.55 31.68 -16.65
C GLU A 788 -1.06 32.00 -16.89
N LEU A 789 -0.55 33.12 -16.37
CA LEU A 789 0.88 33.45 -16.45
C LEU A 789 1.72 32.47 -15.63
N SER A 790 2.88 32.11 -16.17
CA SER A 790 3.93 31.48 -15.37
C SER A 790 4.50 32.46 -14.34
N VAL A 791 5.10 31.94 -13.28
CA VAL A 791 5.74 32.75 -12.22
C VAL A 791 6.77 33.73 -12.80
N ASP A 792 7.61 33.30 -13.74
CA ASP A 792 8.64 34.17 -14.33
C ASP A 792 8.02 35.26 -15.23
N GLU A 793 6.99 34.93 -16.02
CA GLU A 793 6.25 35.92 -16.80
C GLU A 793 5.52 36.92 -15.90
N ALA A 794 4.98 36.47 -14.77
CA ALA A 794 4.32 37.32 -13.80
C ALA A 794 5.31 38.30 -13.13
N LEU A 795 6.52 37.84 -12.80
CA LEU A 795 7.59 38.71 -12.28
C LEU A 795 7.94 39.83 -13.26
N GLN A 796 8.04 39.50 -14.55
CA GLN A 796 8.28 40.49 -15.60
C GLN A 796 7.08 41.44 -15.78
N PHE A 797 5.85 40.92 -15.75
CA PHE A 797 4.64 41.71 -15.93
C PHE A 797 4.39 42.72 -14.79
N PHE A 798 4.71 42.30 -13.54
CA PHE A 798 4.56 43.10 -12.33
C PHE A 798 5.83 43.85 -11.90
N GLU A 799 6.82 44.03 -12.77
CA GLU A 799 8.11 44.67 -12.42
C GLU A 799 7.95 46.04 -11.69
N GLY A 800 6.88 46.79 -11.96
CA GLY A 800 6.56 48.06 -11.29
C GLY A 800 5.88 47.95 -9.91
N GLU A 801 5.36 46.78 -9.53
CA GLU A 801 4.59 46.53 -8.30
C GLU A 801 5.42 45.71 -7.30
N LYS A 802 6.22 46.42 -6.48
CA LYS A 802 7.23 45.79 -5.60
C LYS A 802 6.65 44.76 -4.63
N ASP A 803 5.47 45.02 -4.07
CA ASP A 803 4.84 44.13 -3.08
C ASP A 803 4.43 42.78 -3.69
N ILE A 804 3.94 42.80 -4.94
CA ILE A 804 3.59 41.58 -5.68
C ILE A 804 4.85 40.81 -6.05
N VAL A 805 5.86 41.51 -6.60
CA VAL A 805 7.14 40.90 -7.02
C VAL A 805 7.86 40.23 -5.84
N ASN A 806 7.91 40.90 -4.68
CA ASN A 806 8.58 40.34 -3.49
C ASN A 806 7.88 39.08 -2.96
N ARG A 807 6.55 38.97 -3.12
CA ARG A 807 5.81 37.74 -2.72
C ARG A 807 5.97 36.61 -3.74
N ILE A 808 6.03 36.92 -5.04
CA ILE A 808 6.13 35.91 -6.11
C ILE A 808 7.58 35.40 -6.29
N ARG A 809 8.59 36.25 -6.12
CA ARG A 809 10.01 35.91 -6.38
C ARG A 809 10.49 34.61 -5.71
N PRO A 810 10.15 34.33 -4.44
CA PRO A 810 10.53 33.07 -3.81
C PRO A 810 10.11 31.82 -4.57
N LEU A 811 9.00 31.84 -5.33
CA LEU A 811 8.59 30.71 -6.17
C LEU A 811 9.58 30.46 -7.31
N SER A 812 10.11 31.51 -7.93
CA SER A 812 11.14 31.38 -8.97
C SER A 812 12.47 30.89 -8.37
N ASP A 813 12.85 31.41 -7.20
CA ASP A 813 14.10 31.05 -6.51
C ASP A 813 14.17 29.55 -6.14
N VAL A 814 13.03 28.94 -5.80
CA VAL A 814 12.94 27.48 -5.53
C VAL A 814 12.78 26.64 -6.81
N GLY A 815 12.85 27.26 -7.99
CA GLY A 815 12.79 26.59 -9.29
C GLY A 815 11.38 26.37 -9.85
N LEU A 816 10.35 27.04 -9.33
CA LEU A 816 8.96 26.97 -9.83
C LEU A 816 8.60 28.11 -10.79
N GLY A 817 9.60 28.76 -11.41
CA GLY A 817 9.39 29.85 -12.38
C GLY A 817 8.43 29.51 -13.53
N TYR A 818 8.31 28.23 -13.83
CA TYR A 818 7.54 27.68 -14.94
C TYR A 818 6.06 27.39 -14.61
N VAL A 819 5.72 27.29 -13.31
CA VAL A 819 4.38 26.95 -12.82
C VAL A 819 3.44 28.13 -13.04
N LYS A 820 2.20 27.87 -13.46
CA LYS A 820 1.20 28.95 -13.60
C LYS A 820 0.70 29.40 -12.23
N LEU A 821 0.47 30.71 -12.06
CA LEU A 821 0.01 31.27 -10.79
C LEU A 821 -1.30 30.62 -10.29
N GLY A 822 -2.23 30.38 -11.22
CA GLY A 822 -3.54 29.80 -10.95
C GLY A 822 -3.64 28.29 -11.11
N GLN A 823 -2.51 27.60 -11.32
CA GLN A 823 -2.48 26.14 -11.48
C GLN A 823 -3.04 25.46 -10.23
N SER A 824 -3.93 24.48 -10.42
CA SER A 824 -4.57 23.78 -9.32
C SER A 824 -3.55 22.99 -8.50
N SER A 825 -3.63 23.04 -7.18
CA SER A 825 -2.75 22.27 -6.29
C SER A 825 -2.84 20.76 -6.50
N ASP A 826 -3.98 20.25 -6.97
CA ASP A 826 -4.16 18.82 -7.27
C ASP A 826 -3.39 18.38 -8.52
N THR A 827 -3.04 19.33 -9.39
CA THR A 827 -2.23 19.09 -10.60
C THR A 827 -0.74 19.32 -10.38
N LEU A 828 -0.34 19.79 -9.19
CA LEU A 828 1.07 19.90 -8.82
C LEU A 828 1.58 18.54 -8.38
N SER A 829 2.79 18.18 -8.84
CA SER A 829 3.53 17.05 -8.28
C SER A 829 3.84 17.28 -6.79
N GLY A 830 4.08 16.20 -6.05
CA GLY A 830 4.45 16.27 -4.63
C GLY A 830 5.69 17.16 -4.38
N GLY A 831 6.69 17.08 -5.26
CA GLY A 831 7.89 17.92 -5.20
C GLY A 831 7.62 19.40 -5.55
N GLU A 832 6.71 19.70 -6.47
CA GLU A 832 6.26 21.09 -6.69
C GLU A 832 5.52 21.65 -5.49
N ALA A 833 4.61 20.87 -4.90
CA ALA A 833 3.88 21.25 -3.70
C ALA A 833 4.81 21.59 -2.54
N GLN A 834 5.85 20.77 -2.33
CA GLN A 834 6.87 21.00 -1.31
C GLN A 834 7.68 22.27 -1.55
N ARG A 835 8.05 22.55 -2.81
CA ARG A 835 8.76 23.78 -3.19
C ARG A 835 7.91 25.03 -3.00
N VAL A 836 6.59 24.98 -3.24
CA VAL A 836 5.70 26.11 -2.92
C VAL A 836 5.67 26.37 -1.41
N LYS A 837 5.64 25.32 -0.57
CA LYS A 837 5.76 25.46 0.88
C LYS A 837 7.08 26.13 1.26
N LEU A 838 8.21 25.67 0.70
CA LEU A 838 9.54 26.25 0.89
C LEU A 838 9.59 27.74 0.53
N ALA A 839 9.05 28.12 -0.63
CA ALA A 839 8.99 29.51 -1.09
C ALA A 839 8.26 30.43 -0.09
N SER A 840 7.21 29.93 0.55
CA SER A 840 6.44 30.70 1.55
C SER A 840 7.26 31.07 2.80
N PHE A 841 8.31 30.30 3.13
CA PHE A 841 9.20 30.58 4.26
C PHE A 841 10.34 31.51 3.89
N LEU A 842 10.92 31.35 2.69
CA LEU A 842 11.96 32.26 2.19
C LEU A 842 11.49 33.72 2.15
N GLY A 843 10.19 33.96 1.90
CA GLY A 843 9.61 35.30 1.89
C GLY A 843 9.39 35.96 3.26
N LYS A 844 9.49 35.24 4.39
CA LYS A 844 9.14 35.76 5.73
C LYS A 844 10.31 36.42 6.49
N GLY A 845 11.54 36.25 6.02
CA GLY A 845 12.75 36.86 6.62
C GLY A 845 13.12 36.36 8.03
N LYS A 846 14.16 36.96 8.64
CA LYS A 846 14.79 36.51 9.91
C LYS A 846 13.94 36.71 11.20
N GLY A 847 12.70 37.20 11.08
CA GLY A 847 11.90 37.67 12.22
C GLY A 847 11.21 36.59 13.07
N GLN A 848 11.25 35.30 12.68
CA GLN A 848 10.47 34.23 13.32
C GLN A 848 11.27 33.33 14.30
N GLY A 849 12.51 33.69 14.62
CA GLY A 849 13.39 32.84 15.44
C GLY A 849 13.92 31.62 14.66
N GLN A 850 14.58 30.69 15.36
CA GLN A 850 15.18 29.52 14.70
C GLN A 850 14.12 28.44 14.45
N ILE A 851 13.88 28.12 13.18
CA ILE A 851 12.98 27.04 12.76
C ILE A 851 13.80 25.78 12.42
N LEU A 852 13.32 24.62 12.83
CA LEU A 852 13.79 23.32 12.32
C LEU A 852 12.87 22.89 11.17
N PHE A 853 13.41 22.86 9.96
CA PHE A 853 12.72 22.33 8.79
C PHE A 853 13.04 20.85 8.62
N ILE A 854 12.00 20.03 8.46
CA ILE A 854 12.12 18.61 8.17
C ILE A 854 11.54 18.36 6.78
N PHE A 855 12.36 17.93 5.82
CA PHE A 855 11.91 17.58 4.47
C PHE A 855 11.89 16.06 4.29
N ASP A 856 10.83 15.58 3.66
CA ASP A 856 10.69 14.17 3.27
C ASP A 856 10.93 14.06 1.76
N GLU A 857 12.03 13.40 1.38
CA GLU A 857 12.44 13.09 0.00
C GLU A 857 12.27 14.27 -0.99
N PRO A 858 12.93 15.43 -0.76
CA PRO A 858 12.68 16.65 -1.54
C PRO A 858 13.23 16.66 -2.96
N THR A 859 13.99 15.62 -3.34
CA THR A 859 14.53 15.40 -4.69
C THR A 859 13.57 14.70 -5.63
N THR A 860 12.43 14.24 -5.11
CA THR A 860 11.37 13.57 -5.87
C THR A 860 10.99 14.40 -7.10
N GLY A 861 11.14 13.82 -8.29
CA GLY A 861 10.88 14.45 -9.59
C GLY A 861 11.81 15.59 -9.99
N LEU A 862 12.98 15.70 -9.36
CA LEU A 862 13.97 16.72 -9.72
C LEU A 862 15.09 16.16 -10.58
N HIS A 863 15.34 16.85 -11.69
CA HIS A 863 16.55 16.68 -12.48
C HIS A 863 17.78 17.21 -11.72
N PHE A 864 18.99 16.76 -12.05
CA PHE A 864 20.25 17.19 -11.42
C PHE A 864 20.37 18.72 -11.28
N HIS A 865 19.99 19.46 -12.33
CA HIS A 865 20.02 20.91 -12.30
C HIS A 865 19.05 21.54 -11.29
N ASP A 866 17.89 20.91 -11.07
CA ASP A 866 16.88 21.37 -10.13
C ASP A 866 17.28 21.02 -8.69
N ILE A 867 17.93 19.86 -8.47
CA ILE A 867 18.54 19.51 -7.17
C ILE A 867 19.57 20.57 -6.76
N ARG A 868 20.39 21.05 -7.70
CA ARG A 868 21.36 22.12 -7.44
C ARG A 868 20.68 23.41 -6.96
N LYS A 869 19.53 23.78 -7.55
CA LYS A 869 18.75 24.97 -7.12
C LYS A 869 18.14 24.74 -5.74
N LEU A 870 17.56 23.57 -5.49
CA LEU A 870 17.01 23.19 -4.19
C LEU A 870 18.06 23.30 -3.07
N LEU A 871 19.27 22.76 -3.30
CA LEU A 871 20.38 22.85 -2.35
C LEU A 871 20.78 24.31 -2.09
N ALA A 872 20.72 25.19 -3.10
CA ALA A 872 20.95 26.62 -2.90
C ALA A 872 19.88 27.24 -1.98
N SER A 873 18.60 26.89 -2.15
CA SER A 873 17.53 27.33 -1.26
C SER A 873 17.70 26.82 0.18
N PHE A 874 18.16 25.56 0.36
CA PHE A 874 18.49 25.03 1.69
C PHE A 874 19.61 25.82 2.37
N ASN A 875 20.68 26.11 1.63
CA ASN A 875 21.77 26.93 2.16
C ASN A 875 21.28 28.33 2.57
N ALA A 876 20.40 28.96 1.78
CA ALA A 876 19.84 30.27 2.11
C ALA A 876 19.02 30.25 3.41
N LEU A 877 18.26 29.19 3.70
CA LEU A 877 17.56 29.04 4.97
C LEU A 877 18.53 28.85 6.15
N ILE A 878 19.58 28.05 5.97
CA ILE A 878 20.59 27.83 7.02
C ILE A 878 21.33 29.13 7.34
N GLU A 879 21.65 29.95 6.33
CA GLU A 879 22.25 31.28 6.49
C GLU A 879 21.35 32.28 7.23
N GLN A 880 20.02 32.04 7.23
CA GLN A 880 19.07 32.80 8.06
C GLN A 880 19.06 32.34 9.53
N GLY A 881 19.80 31.27 9.87
CA GLY A 881 19.90 30.72 11.23
C GLY A 881 18.98 29.53 11.48
N HIS A 882 18.36 28.96 10.44
CA HIS A 882 17.51 27.78 10.55
C HIS A 882 18.32 26.48 10.53
N SER A 883 17.66 25.38 10.90
CA SER A 883 18.23 24.02 10.81
C SER A 883 17.45 23.21 9.80
N ILE A 884 18.12 22.36 9.02
CA ILE A 884 17.48 21.53 8.00
C ILE A 884 17.80 20.06 8.26
N LEU A 885 16.75 19.26 8.35
CA LEU A 885 16.80 17.81 8.41
C LEU A 885 16.10 17.26 7.16
N VAL A 886 16.75 16.35 6.43
CA VAL A 886 16.18 15.76 5.21
C VAL A 886 16.24 14.25 5.29
N ILE A 887 15.14 13.58 4.96
CA ILE A 887 15.12 12.14 4.72
C ILE A 887 15.45 11.92 3.25
N GLU A 888 16.57 11.26 2.93
CA GLU A 888 16.96 11.07 1.53
C GLU A 888 17.84 9.86 1.19
N HIS A 889 17.75 9.47 -0.07
CA HIS A 889 18.44 8.43 -0.81
C HIS A 889 19.35 8.98 -1.92
N ASN A 890 19.09 10.16 -2.50
CA ASN A 890 19.90 10.71 -3.59
C ASN A 890 21.33 11.03 -3.12
N THR A 891 22.32 10.52 -3.85
CA THR A 891 23.73 10.65 -3.53
C THR A 891 24.23 12.10 -3.59
N ASP A 892 23.68 12.94 -4.48
CA ASP A 892 24.04 14.36 -4.57
C ASP A 892 23.59 15.14 -3.33
N VAL A 893 22.45 14.80 -2.74
CA VAL A 893 21.98 15.44 -1.51
C VAL A 893 22.77 14.96 -0.30
N ILE A 894 23.02 13.65 -0.21
CA ILE A 894 23.77 13.06 0.90
C ILE A 894 25.20 13.57 0.93
N LYS A 895 25.87 13.66 -0.22
CA LYS A 895 27.26 14.16 -0.29
C LYS A 895 27.36 15.66 0.00
N SER A 896 26.27 16.42 -0.21
CA SER A 896 26.20 17.86 0.10
C SER A 896 25.86 18.16 1.56
N ALA A 897 25.50 17.14 2.36
CA ALA A 897 25.15 17.30 3.76
C ALA A 897 26.34 17.69 4.65
N ASP A 898 26.07 18.38 5.75
CA ASP A 898 27.06 18.62 6.81
C ASP A 898 27.18 17.39 7.74
N TRP A 899 26.06 16.69 7.96
CA TRP A 899 25.97 15.50 8.81
C TRP A 899 25.03 14.47 8.20
N VAL A 900 25.36 13.19 8.32
CA VAL A 900 24.55 12.07 7.82
C VAL A 900 24.31 11.05 8.92
N ILE A 901 23.08 10.57 9.02
CA ILE A 901 22.67 9.45 9.87
C ILE A 901 22.15 8.34 8.95
N ASP A 902 22.92 7.28 8.77
CA ASP A 902 22.60 6.15 7.90
C ASP A 902 21.94 5.02 8.69
N LEU A 903 20.70 4.66 8.33
CA LEU A 903 19.95 3.56 8.95
C LEU A 903 19.99 2.29 8.10
N GLY A 904 20.15 1.15 8.75
CA GLY A 904 20.19 -0.16 8.10
C GLY A 904 20.54 -1.28 9.08
N PRO A 905 21.32 -2.28 8.66
CA PRO A 905 21.89 -2.46 7.31
C PRO A 905 20.83 -2.85 6.27
N GLU A 906 19.77 -3.56 6.67
CA GLU A 906 18.69 -4.01 5.78
C GLU A 906 17.35 -3.29 6.04
N ALA A 907 16.30 -3.72 5.35
CA ALA A 907 14.91 -3.28 5.54
C ALA A 907 14.15 -4.16 6.54
N GLY A 908 13.03 -3.66 7.07
CA GLY A 908 12.15 -4.42 7.97
C GLY A 908 12.88 -4.88 9.23
N ASP A 909 12.68 -6.13 9.65
CA ASP A 909 13.31 -6.70 10.85
C ASP A 909 14.84 -6.79 10.75
N GLY A 910 15.40 -6.79 9.54
CA GLY A 910 16.85 -6.73 9.32
C GLY A 910 17.44 -5.33 9.51
N GLY A 911 16.60 -4.30 9.58
CA GLY A 911 16.99 -2.90 9.72
C GLY A 911 16.92 -2.37 11.14
N GLY A 912 16.65 -1.06 11.24
CA GLY A 912 16.35 -0.39 12.49
C GLY A 912 17.56 -0.12 13.38
N THR A 913 18.77 -0.07 12.83
CA THR A 913 20.00 0.31 13.53
C THR A 913 20.71 1.45 12.80
N ILE A 914 21.51 2.23 13.52
CA ILE A 914 22.38 3.24 12.90
C ILE A 914 23.65 2.53 12.44
N VAL A 915 23.87 2.51 11.13
CA VAL A 915 25.08 1.97 10.51
C VAL A 915 26.22 2.99 10.57
N TYR A 916 25.89 4.28 10.44
CA TYR A 916 26.85 5.37 10.52
C TYR A 916 26.19 6.68 10.96
N ALA A 917 26.89 7.48 11.76
CA ALA A 917 26.51 8.86 12.06
C ALA A 917 27.77 9.73 12.04
N GLY A 918 27.82 10.71 11.14
CA GLY A 918 29.03 11.49 10.94
C GLY A 918 29.00 12.37 9.69
N VAL A 919 30.15 12.94 9.35
CA VAL A 919 30.33 13.66 8.07
C VAL A 919 30.22 12.70 6.89
N PRO A 920 29.66 13.11 5.72
CA PRO A 920 29.44 12.21 4.58
C PRO A 920 30.70 11.50 4.09
N ALA A 921 31.87 12.15 4.15
CA ALA A 921 33.13 11.56 3.69
C ALA A 921 33.55 10.29 4.45
N GLY A 922 33.12 10.13 5.71
CA GLY A 922 33.42 8.92 6.49
C GLY A 922 32.56 7.71 6.12
N LEU A 923 31.43 7.94 5.46
CA LEU A 923 30.46 6.91 5.08
C LEU A 923 31.07 5.90 4.09
N LYS A 924 31.95 6.35 3.18
CA LYS A 924 32.71 5.50 2.24
C LYS A 924 33.60 4.45 2.92
N LYS A 925 33.98 4.67 4.19
CA LYS A 925 34.84 3.75 4.95
C LYS A 925 34.06 2.63 5.62
N VAL A 926 32.72 2.75 5.68
CA VAL A 926 31.85 1.81 6.38
C VAL A 926 31.40 0.72 5.40
N LYS A 927 31.98 -0.48 5.51
CA LYS A 927 31.68 -1.61 4.59
C LYS A 927 30.24 -2.09 4.66
N GLU A 928 29.59 -1.94 5.81
CA GLU A 928 28.21 -2.36 6.07
C GLU A 928 27.18 -1.36 5.52
N SER A 929 27.59 -0.14 5.17
CA SER A 929 26.72 0.88 4.62
C SER A 929 26.53 0.69 3.12
N TYR A 930 25.30 0.36 2.71
CA TYR A 930 24.93 0.38 1.31
C TYR A 930 25.06 1.78 0.71
N THR A 931 24.65 2.81 1.46
CA THR A 931 24.78 4.21 1.05
C THR A 931 26.24 4.56 0.73
N GLY A 932 27.18 4.10 1.57
CA GLY A 932 28.62 4.35 1.39
C GLY A 932 29.23 3.71 0.14
N ARG A 933 28.60 2.66 -0.42
CA ARG A 933 29.04 2.02 -1.67
C ARG A 933 28.72 2.84 -2.91
N PHE A 934 27.64 3.63 -2.88
CA PHE A 934 27.18 4.43 -4.02
C PHE A 934 27.62 5.90 -3.95
N LEU A 935 28.24 6.32 -2.83
CA LEU A 935 28.69 7.68 -2.58
C LEU A 935 30.15 7.89 -2.96
#